data_AF-A0A2T4V901-F1
#
_entry.id   AF-A0A2T4V901-F1
#
_cell.length_a   1.000
_cell.length_b   1.000
_cell.length_c   1.000
_cell.angle_alpha   90.00
_cell.angle_beta   90.00
_cell.angle_gamma   90.00
#
_symmetry.space_group_name_H-M   'P 1'
#
loop_
_entity.id
_entity.type
_entity.pdbx_description
1 polymer ?
#
loop_
_entity_poly.entity_id
_entity_poly.type
_entity_poly.pdbx_seq_one_letter_code
_entity_poly.pdbx_strand_id
1 'polypeptide(L)'
;MSEEINYRQLLQQQLVKIRKLETRLEQAEAARREPIAIVGMACRLPGGVESPEDFWDLQVKGVDATSEVPPDRWDAESLYDPDPRAPGKILTRRGAFLKDVDRFDARFFGISPREAESMDPQQRLVLEVGWEALERAGHAVVRARRDRVGVFVGVMNNDYGQLALYAGGPQGIDPYFIGARANCAISGRLSYLFGFQGPSMVVDTACSSSLVAVHLASQSLRNGECSMALAAGVNLLLSPEASIYLSCSGALSPDGRCKTFDASADGYSRAEACGALVLERLSDARARGANILAVIRGSAVGHDGPSSSFTVPNGVAQQTVIRQAMQGAGVSPAEVSYLEAHGTGTAIGDPIEVEAMWSVLKEGRKGGESLWMGSVKTNIGYPEAASGIVGMMKVVLAMRNKQLPAHLHLKKPNPYIDWKGMGVKVPVELTAWEPTQGRRIAGVTSYGRTGTLAHVVLEEAPAPVEVRRELERPEHVLVLSARSAEALRAHAGRYARFLAASHLELGDMCFTAAAGRAHFEHRLAVVGGNAQQVREKLLAMEAGREVEGGVAGSVGGTVPAVAFVFGGEGERFSDTGRELYETQPAFREAVEKCGEALKGVLEKPLVQVLYGTESALLKEEAYGRAAVFAVEWALGRMWRAWGVVPQAVQGQGVGEYVAAVESGVLGLEEGLRLAVGKVPLVRVETARADGSERITLHPGEAEWKRLLRTLGALYVKGVEVDWAAFDAPYSRRRVTLPTYPFQRERYWLSRGRERDPAHR
;
A
#
# COMPACT_ATOMS: atom_id res chain seq x y z
N MET A 1 45.43 -49.37 15.70
CA MET A 1 45.69 -47.93 15.45
C MET A 1 45.05 -47.41 14.14
N SER A 2 45.12 -48.11 12.99
CA SER A 2 44.50 -47.59 11.75
C SER A 2 42.96 -47.65 11.73
N GLU A 3 42.35 -48.69 12.33
CA GLU A 3 40.88 -48.80 12.42
C GLU A 3 40.25 -47.74 13.33
N GLU A 4 40.91 -47.38 14.42
CA GLU A 4 40.44 -46.37 15.38
C GLU A 4 40.49 -44.94 14.80
N ILE A 5 41.51 -44.65 13.99
CA ILE A 5 41.64 -43.39 13.25
C ILE A 5 40.54 -43.28 12.18
N ASN A 6 40.24 -44.39 11.49
CA ASN A 6 39.19 -44.46 10.48
C ASN A 6 37.79 -44.30 11.10
N TYR A 7 37.56 -44.89 12.28
CA TYR A 7 36.31 -44.76 13.02
C TYR A 7 36.08 -43.32 13.55
N ARG A 8 37.13 -42.65 14.05
CA ARG A 8 37.04 -41.23 14.48
C ARG A 8 36.76 -40.28 13.31
N GLN A 9 37.38 -40.49 12.15
CA GLN A 9 37.09 -39.71 10.95
C GLN A 9 35.65 -39.93 10.45
N LEU A 10 35.17 -41.18 10.46
CA LEU A 10 33.80 -41.51 10.10
C LEU A 10 32.80 -40.83 11.06
N LEU A 11 33.03 -40.89 12.37
CA LEU A 11 32.21 -40.19 13.38
C LEU A 11 32.18 -38.67 13.17
N GLN A 12 33.32 -38.04 12.89
CA GLN A 12 33.38 -36.61 12.58
C GLN A 12 32.59 -36.25 11.32
N GLN A 13 32.69 -37.06 10.26
CA GLN A 13 31.90 -36.88 9.04
C GLN A 13 30.40 -37.04 9.28
N GLN A 14 29.99 -38.03 10.08
CA GLN A 14 28.58 -38.20 10.46
C GLN A 14 28.06 -37.04 11.32
N LEU A 15 28.84 -36.54 12.28
CA LEU A 15 28.47 -35.37 13.09
C LEU A 15 28.30 -34.10 12.24
N VAL A 16 29.19 -33.86 11.27
CA VAL A 16 29.04 -32.72 10.34
C VAL A 16 27.80 -32.88 9.46
N LYS A 17 27.49 -34.12 9.02
CA LYS A 17 26.29 -34.40 8.23
C LYS A 17 25.01 -34.21 9.05
N ILE A 18 24.98 -34.68 10.30
CA ILE A 18 23.86 -34.49 11.23
C ILE A 18 23.63 -32.98 11.46
N ARG A 19 24.67 -32.22 11.79
CA ARG A 19 24.55 -30.75 11.98
C ARG A 19 24.03 -30.04 10.73
N LYS A 20 24.48 -30.45 9.54
CA LYS A 20 23.97 -29.90 8.27
C LYS A 20 22.49 -30.26 8.05
N LEU A 21 22.05 -31.45 8.43
CA LEU A 21 20.65 -31.86 8.34
C LEU A 21 19.78 -31.13 9.37
N GLU A 22 20.26 -30.98 10.61
CA GLU A 22 19.60 -30.18 11.66
C GLU A 22 19.42 -28.72 11.21
N THR A 23 20.49 -28.10 10.70
CA THR A 23 20.42 -26.72 10.17
C THR A 23 19.42 -26.60 9.01
N ARG A 24 19.41 -27.57 8.09
CA ARG A 24 18.45 -27.59 6.98
C ARG A 24 17.01 -27.79 7.45
N LEU A 25 16.80 -28.62 8.48
CA LEU A 25 15.48 -28.83 9.08
C LEU A 25 14.99 -27.55 9.76
N GLU A 26 15.83 -26.91 10.58
CA GLU A 26 15.51 -25.63 11.23
C GLU A 26 15.18 -24.54 10.20
N GLN A 27 15.95 -24.43 9.12
CA GLN A 27 15.68 -23.49 8.03
C GLN A 27 14.36 -23.79 7.31
N ALA A 28 14.07 -25.06 7.03
CA ALA A 28 12.82 -25.46 6.40
C ALA A 28 11.61 -25.20 7.31
N GLU A 29 11.74 -25.45 8.61
CA GLU A 29 10.70 -25.14 9.59
C GLU A 29 10.48 -23.63 9.75
N ALA A 30 11.56 -22.84 9.77
CA ALA A 30 11.50 -21.38 9.82
C ALA A 30 10.82 -20.80 8.58
N ALA A 31 11.15 -21.30 7.38
CA ALA A 31 10.51 -20.90 6.13
C ALA A 31 9.01 -21.28 6.11
N ARG A 32 8.66 -22.49 6.58
CA ARG A 32 7.26 -22.95 6.64
C ARG A 32 6.41 -22.11 7.61
N ARG A 33 7.02 -21.58 8.67
CA ARG A 33 6.36 -20.74 9.68
C ARG A 33 6.67 -19.26 9.52
N GLU A 34 7.20 -18.87 8.37
CA GLU A 34 7.58 -17.49 8.14
C GLU A 34 6.34 -16.58 8.30
N PRO A 35 6.41 -15.54 9.17
CA PRO A 35 5.33 -14.61 9.32
C PRO A 35 5.14 -13.78 8.05
N ILE A 36 3.90 -13.49 7.70
CA ILE A 36 3.55 -12.70 6.51
C ILE A 36 3.15 -11.30 6.96
N ALA A 37 3.88 -10.29 6.51
CA ALA A 37 3.59 -8.89 6.78
C ALA A 37 2.43 -8.40 5.91
N ILE A 38 1.49 -7.69 6.52
CA ILE A 38 0.51 -6.87 5.81
C ILE A 38 1.16 -5.48 5.65
N VAL A 39 1.49 -5.10 4.41
CA VAL A 39 2.23 -3.86 4.13
C VAL A 39 1.36 -2.76 3.51
N GLY A 40 0.17 -3.10 3.03
CA GLY A 40 -0.81 -2.14 2.49
C GLY A 40 -2.22 -2.68 2.57
N MET A 41 -3.21 -1.79 2.66
CA MET A 41 -4.62 -2.14 2.65
C MET A 41 -5.48 -1.00 2.09
N ALA A 42 -6.57 -1.33 1.40
CA ALA A 42 -7.57 -0.39 0.89
C ALA A 42 -8.96 -1.04 0.86
N CYS A 43 -10.02 -0.23 0.87
CA CYS A 43 -11.39 -0.73 0.83
C CYS A 43 -12.41 0.26 0.23
N ARG A 44 -13.56 -0.30 -0.14
CA ARG A 44 -14.85 0.37 -0.32
C ARG A 44 -15.88 -0.35 0.52
N LEU A 45 -16.43 0.32 1.52
CA LEU A 45 -17.42 -0.26 2.44
C LEU A 45 -18.68 0.63 2.51
N PRO A 46 -19.82 0.09 2.99
CA PRO A 46 -21.04 0.87 3.17
C PRO A 46 -20.84 2.03 4.13
N GLY A 47 -21.76 3.00 4.11
CA GLY A 47 -21.64 4.21 4.92
C GLY A 47 -20.71 5.29 4.34
N GLY A 48 -20.33 5.16 3.06
CA GLY A 48 -19.46 6.13 2.38
C GLY A 48 -17.97 5.96 2.68
N VAL A 49 -17.56 4.76 3.09
CA VAL A 49 -16.17 4.44 3.41
C VAL A 49 -15.39 4.20 2.13
N GLU A 50 -14.42 5.09 1.84
CA GLU A 50 -13.51 4.96 0.71
C GLU A 50 -12.07 4.61 1.11
N SER A 51 -11.77 4.55 2.41
CA SER A 51 -10.43 4.26 2.91
C SER A 51 -10.45 3.52 4.26
N PRO A 52 -9.32 2.87 4.64
CA PRO A 52 -9.20 2.28 5.98
C PRO A 52 -9.34 3.30 7.11
N GLU A 53 -8.98 4.57 6.86
CA GLU A 53 -9.19 5.67 7.81
C GLU A 53 -10.69 5.96 7.99
N ASP A 54 -11.46 6.10 6.90
CA ASP A 54 -12.91 6.27 6.98
C ASP A 54 -13.59 5.08 7.68
N PHE A 55 -13.06 3.88 7.45
CA PHE A 55 -13.56 2.67 8.10
C PHE A 55 -13.32 2.67 9.60
N TRP A 56 -12.16 3.15 10.05
CA TRP A 56 -11.88 3.31 11.48
C TRP A 56 -12.83 4.35 12.10
N ASP A 57 -13.00 5.50 11.44
CA ASP A 57 -13.90 6.55 11.88
C ASP A 57 -15.36 6.07 12.01
N LEU A 58 -15.86 5.29 11.05
CA LEU A 58 -17.19 4.70 11.09
C LEU A 58 -17.39 3.81 12.33
N GLN A 59 -16.38 2.98 12.64
CA GLN A 59 -16.43 2.04 13.76
C GLN A 59 -16.31 2.75 15.12
N VAL A 60 -15.42 3.73 15.24
CA VAL A 60 -15.26 4.54 16.47
C VAL A 60 -16.54 5.33 16.79
N LYS A 61 -17.20 5.86 15.76
CA LYS A 61 -18.48 6.56 15.90
C LYS A 61 -19.66 5.60 16.18
N GLY A 62 -19.45 4.28 16.16
CA GLY A 62 -20.49 3.29 16.43
C GLY A 62 -21.63 3.31 15.40
N VAL A 63 -21.30 3.57 14.13
CA VAL A 63 -22.31 3.72 13.07
C VAL A 63 -22.79 2.36 12.57
N ASP A 64 -24.12 2.23 12.45
CA ASP A 64 -24.82 1.20 11.69
C ASP A 64 -25.02 1.71 10.25
N ALA A 65 -24.30 1.12 9.30
CA ALA A 65 -24.27 1.50 7.89
C ALA A 65 -25.39 0.84 7.06
N THR A 66 -26.33 0.13 7.70
CA THR A 66 -27.50 -0.41 7.00
C THR A 66 -28.45 0.70 6.57
N SER A 67 -29.01 0.56 5.39
CA SER A 67 -29.93 1.50 4.73
C SER A 67 -30.99 0.73 3.94
N GLU A 68 -32.01 1.45 3.46
CA GLU A 68 -32.94 0.89 2.49
C GLU A 68 -32.21 0.55 1.18
N VAL A 69 -32.70 -0.47 0.46
CA VAL A 69 -32.19 -0.82 -0.88
C VAL A 69 -32.23 0.42 -1.78
N PRO A 70 -31.10 0.79 -2.42
CA PRO A 70 -31.06 1.93 -3.33
C PRO A 70 -32.03 1.76 -4.52
N PRO A 71 -32.78 2.79 -4.93
CA PRO A 71 -33.76 2.71 -6.03
C PRO A 71 -33.17 2.31 -7.39
N ASP A 72 -31.87 2.54 -7.59
CA ASP A 72 -31.12 2.17 -8.79
C ASP A 72 -30.76 0.68 -8.85
N ARG A 73 -30.92 -0.08 -7.75
CA ARG A 73 -30.73 -1.54 -7.71
C ARG A 73 -31.96 -2.28 -8.20
N TRP A 74 -33.04 -2.26 -7.40
CA TRP A 74 -34.35 -2.84 -7.73
C TRP A 74 -35.46 -2.18 -6.92
N ASP A 75 -36.71 -2.38 -7.32
CA ASP A 75 -37.88 -1.90 -6.59
C ASP A 75 -38.11 -2.76 -5.34
N ALA A 76 -37.58 -2.31 -4.20
CA ALA A 76 -37.67 -3.01 -2.94
C ALA A 76 -39.09 -3.06 -2.36
N GLU A 77 -39.93 -2.06 -2.61
CA GLU A 77 -41.32 -2.05 -2.15
C GLU A 77 -42.14 -3.14 -2.85
N SER A 78 -41.95 -3.30 -4.16
CA SER A 78 -42.66 -4.34 -4.92
C SER A 78 -42.31 -5.76 -4.50
N LEU A 79 -41.10 -5.97 -3.96
CA LEU A 79 -40.57 -7.29 -3.59
C LEU A 79 -40.68 -7.57 -2.09
N TYR A 80 -41.00 -6.59 -1.25
CA TYR A 80 -41.10 -6.79 0.19
C TYR A 80 -42.35 -7.58 0.60
N ASP A 81 -42.18 -8.53 1.53
CA ASP A 81 -43.27 -9.15 2.27
C ASP A 81 -42.75 -9.59 3.67
N PRO A 82 -43.44 -9.23 4.77
CA PRO A 82 -43.03 -9.65 6.10
C PRO A 82 -43.27 -11.14 6.40
N ASP A 83 -44.06 -11.88 5.61
CA ASP A 83 -44.19 -13.33 5.77
C ASP A 83 -42.96 -14.03 5.17
N PRO A 84 -42.12 -14.71 5.97
CA PRO A 84 -40.94 -15.42 5.45
C PRO A 84 -41.27 -16.58 4.50
N ARG A 85 -42.54 -16.99 4.41
CA ARG A 85 -43.02 -18.04 3.51
C ARG A 85 -43.61 -17.48 2.21
N ALA A 86 -43.69 -16.16 2.06
CA ALA A 86 -44.21 -15.54 0.85
C ALA A 86 -43.30 -15.87 -0.36
N PRO A 87 -43.83 -16.53 -1.40
CA PRO A 87 -43.01 -16.96 -2.54
C PRO A 87 -42.57 -15.75 -3.38
N GLY A 88 -41.28 -15.70 -3.72
CA GLY A 88 -40.73 -14.66 -4.59
C GLY A 88 -40.58 -13.29 -3.92
N LYS A 89 -40.66 -13.22 -2.59
CA LYS A 89 -40.57 -11.98 -1.81
C LYS A 89 -39.30 -11.91 -0.97
N ILE A 90 -38.95 -10.70 -0.55
CA ILE A 90 -37.81 -10.39 0.29
C ILE A 90 -38.33 -9.97 1.67
N LEU A 91 -37.81 -10.61 2.72
CA LEU A 91 -38.25 -10.43 4.11
C LEU A 91 -37.95 -9.03 4.67
N THR A 92 -37.02 -8.31 4.05
CA THR A 92 -36.55 -7.00 4.49
C THR A 92 -36.28 -6.09 3.31
N ARG A 93 -36.41 -4.78 3.53
CA ARG A 93 -36.05 -3.74 2.56
C ARG A 93 -34.64 -3.19 2.80
N ARG A 94 -33.96 -3.68 3.84
CA ARG A 94 -32.69 -3.12 4.32
C ARG A 94 -31.50 -4.01 3.98
N GLY A 95 -30.37 -3.36 3.75
CA GLY A 95 -29.05 -3.95 3.54
C GLY A 95 -27.98 -2.87 3.70
N ALA A 96 -26.72 -3.20 3.44
CA ALA A 96 -25.66 -2.20 3.46
C ALA A 96 -25.02 -2.09 2.08
N PHE A 97 -25.14 -0.93 1.45
CA PHE A 97 -24.81 -0.75 0.03
C PHE A 97 -23.67 0.25 -0.17
N LEU A 98 -22.87 0.00 -1.20
CA LEU A 98 -21.91 0.96 -1.73
C LEU A 98 -22.63 1.99 -2.59
N LYS A 99 -22.10 3.21 -2.57
CA LYS A 99 -22.49 4.27 -3.50
C LYS A 99 -21.71 4.12 -4.80
N ASP A 100 -22.29 4.62 -5.90
CA ASP A 100 -21.58 4.81 -7.17
C ASP A 100 -20.90 3.54 -7.73
N VAL A 101 -21.53 2.35 -7.58
CA VAL A 101 -21.00 1.09 -8.14
C VAL A 101 -20.97 1.09 -9.67
N ASP A 102 -21.72 2.00 -10.30
CA ASP A 102 -21.71 2.25 -11.72
C ASP A 102 -20.58 3.19 -12.15
N ARG A 103 -19.76 3.74 -11.23
CA ARG A 103 -18.69 4.68 -11.57
C ARG A 103 -17.30 4.04 -11.57
N PHE A 104 -16.46 4.39 -12.54
CA PHE A 104 -15.10 3.87 -12.69
C PHE A 104 -14.22 4.79 -13.56
N ASP A 105 -12.90 4.83 -13.34
CA ASP A 105 -11.97 5.57 -14.21
C ASP A 105 -11.38 4.66 -15.30
N ALA A 106 -12.15 4.39 -16.35
CA ALA A 106 -11.76 3.46 -17.41
C ALA A 106 -10.50 3.93 -18.16
N ARG A 107 -10.37 5.24 -18.40
CA ARG A 107 -9.22 5.84 -19.09
C ARG A 107 -7.93 5.59 -18.34
N PHE A 108 -7.94 5.69 -17.01
CA PHE A 108 -6.75 5.43 -16.20
C PHE A 108 -6.18 4.02 -16.40
N PHE A 109 -7.07 3.03 -16.50
CA PHE A 109 -6.72 1.63 -16.70
C PHE A 109 -6.57 1.25 -18.19
N GLY A 110 -6.70 2.19 -19.12
CA GLY A 110 -6.61 1.91 -20.56
C GLY A 110 -7.75 1.06 -21.10
N ILE A 111 -8.92 1.11 -20.44
CA ILE A 111 -10.12 0.36 -20.81
C ILE A 111 -11.03 1.27 -21.63
N SER A 112 -11.55 0.76 -22.76
CA SER A 112 -12.48 1.54 -23.59
C SER A 112 -13.83 1.73 -22.87
N PRO A 113 -14.56 2.83 -23.11
CA PRO A 113 -15.89 3.04 -22.53
C PRO A 113 -16.85 1.87 -22.75
N ARG A 114 -16.87 1.31 -23.96
CA ARG A 114 -17.71 0.16 -24.32
C ARG A 114 -17.37 -1.11 -23.53
N GLU A 115 -16.08 -1.38 -23.33
CA GLU A 115 -15.65 -2.50 -22.50
C GLU A 115 -16.04 -2.26 -21.04
N ALA A 116 -15.80 -1.04 -20.54
CA ALA A 116 -16.14 -0.66 -19.17
C ALA A 116 -17.63 -0.86 -18.88
N GLU A 117 -18.56 -0.44 -19.75
CA GLU A 117 -20.01 -0.72 -19.63
C GLU A 117 -20.32 -2.20 -19.45
N SER A 118 -19.62 -3.05 -20.19
CA SER A 118 -19.78 -4.50 -20.12
C SER A 118 -19.13 -5.15 -18.90
N MET A 119 -18.17 -4.48 -18.26
CA MET A 119 -17.46 -5.02 -17.09
C MET A 119 -18.36 -5.11 -15.88
N ASP A 120 -18.32 -6.25 -15.18
CA ASP A 120 -18.88 -6.37 -13.84
C ASP A 120 -18.28 -5.28 -12.93
N PRO A 121 -19.10 -4.45 -12.26
CA PRO A 121 -18.65 -3.50 -11.23
C PRO A 121 -17.69 -4.09 -10.19
N GLN A 122 -17.76 -5.39 -9.89
CA GLN A 122 -16.81 -6.06 -9.01
C GLN A 122 -15.37 -6.02 -9.56
N GLN A 123 -15.19 -6.20 -10.89
CA GLN A 123 -13.88 -6.07 -11.54
C GLN A 123 -13.35 -4.64 -11.40
N ARG A 124 -14.22 -3.65 -11.65
CA ARG A 124 -13.87 -2.23 -11.59
C ARG A 124 -13.43 -1.81 -10.19
N LEU A 125 -14.17 -2.21 -9.17
CA LEU A 125 -13.85 -1.94 -7.76
C LEU A 125 -12.51 -2.56 -7.36
N VAL A 126 -12.30 -3.83 -7.69
CA VAL A 126 -11.07 -4.55 -7.34
C VAL A 126 -9.84 -3.93 -8.03
N LEU A 127 -9.98 -3.39 -9.25
CA LEU A 127 -8.90 -2.65 -9.92
C LEU A 127 -8.51 -1.37 -9.16
N GLU A 128 -9.48 -0.54 -8.79
CA GLU A 128 -9.19 0.68 -8.01
C GLU A 128 -8.64 0.35 -6.62
N VAL A 129 -9.30 -0.54 -5.88
CA VAL A 129 -8.90 -0.91 -4.52
C VAL A 129 -7.56 -1.64 -4.50
N GLY A 130 -7.27 -2.47 -5.50
CA GLY A 130 -5.97 -3.12 -5.67
C GLY A 130 -4.85 -2.12 -5.94
N TRP A 131 -5.08 -1.13 -6.81
CA TRP A 131 -4.14 -0.03 -7.07
C TRP A 131 -3.85 0.76 -5.79
N GLU A 132 -4.89 1.16 -5.07
CA GLU A 132 -4.79 1.92 -3.83
C GLU A 132 -4.04 1.15 -2.74
N ALA A 133 -4.27 -0.17 -2.61
CA ALA A 133 -3.56 -0.99 -1.63
C ALA A 133 -2.05 -1.01 -1.90
N LEU A 134 -1.63 -1.07 -3.17
CA LEU A 134 -0.22 -1.03 -3.58
C LEU A 134 0.41 0.35 -3.35
N GLU A 135 -0.30 1.43 -3.68
CA GLU A 135 0.15 2.79 -3.35
C GLU A 135 0.29 2.96 -1.83
N ARG A 136 -0.65 2.46 -1.04
CA ARG A 136 -0.58 2.52 0.43
C ARG A 136 0.54 1.67 1.01
N ALA A 137 0.98 0.61 0.31
CA ALA A 137 2.20 -0.15 0.61
C ALA A 137 3.50 0.56 0.21
N GLY A 138 3.40 1.74 -0.42
CA GLY A 138 4.54 2.47 -0.97
C GLY A 138 5.22 1.71 -2.09
N HIS A 139 4.48 0.91 -2.86
CA HIS A 139 4.99 0.09 -3.96
C HIS A 139 4.50 0.65 -5.30
N ALA A 140 5.44 1.13 -6.13
CA ALA A 140 5.11 1.70 -7.43
C ALA A 140 4.74 0.60 -8.43
N VAL A 141 3.49 0.58 -8.91
CA VAL A 141 2.97 -0.45 -9.85
C VAL A 141 3.83 -0.59 -11.12
N VAL A 142 4.44 0.51 -11.60
CA VAL A 142 5.34 0.45 -12.76
C VAL A 142 6.58 -0.40 -12.49
N ARG A 143 7.14 -0.35 -11.27
CA ARG A 143 8.27 -1.19 -10.85
C ARG A 143 7.85 -2.66 -10.70
N ALA A 144 6.58 -2.90 -10.37
CA ALA A 144 6.02 -4.23 -10.19
C ALA A 144 5.87 -5.06 -11.48
N ARG A 145 6.01 -4.46 -12.68
CA ARG A 145 5.84 -5.14 -13.99
C ARG A 145 6.80 -6.32 -14.23
N ARG A 146 7.82 -6.48 -13.40
CA ARG A 146 8.77 -7.60 -13.43
C ARG A 146 8.76 -8.42 -12.13
N ASP A 147 7.93 -8.05 -11.17
CA ASP A 147 7.84 -8.73 -9.89
C ASP A 147 6.91 -9.93 -10.01
N ARG A 148 7.25 -11.02 -9.30
CA ARG A 148 6.40 -12.20 -9.16
C ARG A 148 5.33 -11.90 -8.11
N VAL A 149 4.43 -10.96 -8.41
CA VAL A 149 3.29 -10.62 -7.56
C VAL A 149 2.15 -11.61 -7.83
N GLY A 150 1.69 -12.31 -6.80
CA GLY A 150 0.50 -13.18 -6.88
C GLY A 150 -0.80 -12.40 -6.66
N VAL A 151 -1.91 -12.86 -7.22
CA VAL A 151 -3.25 -12.25 -7.11
C VAL A 151 -4.26 -13.32 -6.69
N PHE A 152 -4.89 -13.13 -5.53
CA PHE A 152 -5.84 -14.07 -4.96
C PHE A 152 -7.11 -13.32 -4.57
N VAL A 153 -8.23 -13.57 -5.25
CA VAL A 153 -9.45 -12.80 -5.04
C VAL A 153 -10.61 -13.71 -4.60
N GLY A 154 -11.23 -13.41 -3.46
CA GLY A 154 -12.46 -14.05 -3.00
C GLY A 154 -13.71 -13.43 -3.62
N VAL A 155 -14.52 -14.22 -4.32
CA VAL A 155 -15.75 -13.79 -5.01
C VAL A 155 -16.72 -14.97 -5.02
N MET A 156 -18.03 -14.74 -4.86
CA MET A 156 -19.01 -15.83 -4.94
C MET A 156 -20.22 -15.59 -5.85
N ASN A 157 -20.45 -14.36 -6.33
CA ASN A 157 -21.61 -14.05 -7.16
C ASN A 157 -21.23 -13.40 -8.50
N ASN A 158 -22.19 -13.38 -9.43
CA ASN A 158 -22.08 -12.80 -10.77
C ASN A 158 -23.43 -12.21 -11.21
N ASP A 159 -23.99 -11.32 -10.39
CA ASP A 159 -25.29 -10.70 -10.60
C ASP A 159 -25.31 -9.89 -11.92
N TYR A 160 -24.22 -9.19 -12.24
CA TYR A 160 -24.13 -8.39 -13.46
C TYR A 160 -24.19 -9.24 -14.74
N GLY A 161 -23.62 -10.44 -14.69
CA GLY A 161 -23.74 -11.44 -15.75
C GLY A 161 -25.21 -11.83 -16.00
N GLN A 162 -25.97 -12.05 -14.93
CA GLN A 162 -27.40 -12.37 -15.01
C GLN A 162 -28.21 -11.20 -15.56
N LEU A 163 -27.97 -9.98 -15.06
CA LEU A 163 -28.63 -8.77 -15.56
C LEU A 163 -28.39 -8.56 -17.07
N ALA A 164 -27.18 -8.81 -17.56
CA ALA A 164 -26.86 -8.69 -18.98
C ALA A 164 -27.66 -9.68 -19.84
N LEU A 165 -27.83 -10.92 -19.38
CA LEU A 165 -28.64 -11.93 -20.08
C LEU A 165 -30.12 -11.52 -20.15
N TYR A 166 -30.67 -10.99 -19.05
CA TYR A 166 -32.05 -10.50 -19.02
C TYR A 166 -32.28 -9.26 -19.87
N ALA A 167 -31.30 -8.35 -19.95
CA ALA A 167 -31.46 -7.07 -20.64
C ALA A 167 -31.24 -7.15 -22.16
N GLY A 168 -30.30 -7.97 -22.63
CA GLY A 168 -29.84 -7.95 -24.03
C GLY A 168 -30.27 -9.13 -24.89
N GLY A 169 -30.63 -10.27 -24.29
CA GLY A 169 -30.80 -11.53 -25.01
C GLY A 169 -29.58 -11.89 -25.88
N PRO A 170 -29.71 -12.82 -26.86
CA PRO A 170 -28.60 -13.20 -27.73
C PRO A 170 -28.04 -12.06 -28.59
N GLN A 171 -28.85 -11.02 -28.88
CA GLN A 171 -28.42 -9.87 -29.69
C GLN A 171 -27.51 -8.89 -28.92
N GLY A 172 -27.51 -8.94 -27.59
CA GLY A 172 -26.62 -8.15 -26.72
C GLY A 172 -25.25 -8.79 -26.51
N ILE A 173 -24.97 -9.94 -27.12
CA ILE A 173 -23.68 -10.63 -27.01
C ILE A 173 -22.68 -9.95 -27.95
N ASP A 174 -21.65 -9.34 -27.37
CA ASP A 174 -20.53 -8.73 -28.09
C ASP A 174 -19.17 -9.38 -27.68
N PRO A 175 -18.04 -9.00 -28.31
CA PRO A 175 -16.75 -9.60 -27.99
C PRO A 175 -16.29 -9.45 -26.53
N TYR A 176 -16.83 -8.47 -25.79
CA TYR A 176 -16.52 -8.27 -24.38
C TYR A 176 -17.40 -9.13 -23.46
N PHE A 177 -18.46 -9.76 -23.98
CA PHE A 177 -19.52 -10.40 -23.19
C PHE A 177 -18.96 -11.30 -22.08
N ILE A 178 -18.13 -12.26 -22.46
CA ILE A 178 -17.54 -13.25 -21.55
C ILE A 178 -16.44 -12.61 -20.70
N GLY A 179 -15.45 -11.98 -21.33
CA GLY A 179 -14.26 -11.46 -20.64
C GLY A 179 -14.54 -10.33 -19.65
N ALA A 180 -15.65 -9.60 -19.81
CA ALA A 180 -16.05 -8.52 -18.92
C ALA A 180 -16.91 -9.01 -17.74
N ARG A 181 -17.42 -10.25 -17.75
CA ARG A 181 -18.36 -10.77 -16.74
C ARG A 181 -17.93 -12.08 -16.08
N ALA A 182 -16.88 -12.73 -16.58
CA ALA A 182 -16.35 -13.94 -15.96
C ALA A 182 -15.63 -13.61 -14.65
N ASN A 183 -15.91 -14.37 -13.58
CA ASN A 183 -15.23 -14.16 -12.29
C ASN A 183 -13.71 -14.29 -12.42
N CYS A 184 -13.21 -15.24 -13.22
CA CYS A 184 -11.77 -15.40 -13.46
C CYS A 184 -11.10 -14.16 -14.06
N ALA A 185 -11.85 -13.28 -14.73
CA ALA A 185 -11.31 -12.02 -15.24
C ALA A 185 -10.98 -11.01 -14.13
N ILE A 186 -11.53 -11.15 -12.92
CA ILE A 186 -11.24 -10.25 -11.79
C ILE A 186 -9.75 -10.33 -11.41
N SER A 187 -9.23 -11.53 -11.13
CA SER A 187 -7.80 -11.71 -10.85
C SER A 187 -6.95 -11.53 -12.11
N GLY A 188 -7.43 -12.02 -13.26
CA GLY A 188 -6.71 -11.92 -14.54
C GLY A 188 -6.45 -10.49 -14.98
N ARG A 189 -7.42 -9.58 -14.83
CA ARG A 189 -7.27 -8.16 -15.20
C ARG A 189 -6.31 -7.41 -14.29
N LEU A 190 -6.31 -7.70 -12.98
CA LEU A 190 -5.30 -7.16 -12.07
C LEU A 190 -3.90 -7.55 -12.55
N SER A 191 -3.68 -8.84 -12.83
CA SER A 191 -2.38 -9.32 -13.32
C SER A 191 -2.01 -8.68 -14.66
N TYR A 192 -2.96 -8.61 -15.60
CA TYR A 192 -2.74 -8.06 -16.93
C TYR A 192 -2.40 -6.56 -16.90
N LEU A 193 -3.20 -5.75 -16.20
CA LEU A 193 -3.05 -4.29 -16.18
C LEU A 193 -1.86 -3.83 -15.34
N PHE A 194 -1.56 -4.54 -14.25
CA PHE A 194 -0.44 -4.19 -13.37
C PHE A 194 0.88 -4.85 -13.79
N GLY A 195 0.82 -5.80 -14.73
CA GLY A 195 1.98 -6.52 -15.25
C GLY A 195 2.53 -7.58 -14.29
N PHE A 196 1.68 -8.17 -13.45
CA PHE A 196 2.08 -9.17 -12.48
C PHE A 196 2.23 -10.55 -13.10
N GLN A 197 3.23 -11.30 -12.64
CA GLN A 197 3.61 -12.60 -13.20
C GLN A 197 3.56 -13.76 -12.19
N GLY A 198 3.04 -13.53 -10.97
CA GLY A 198 2.80 -14.60 -9.99
C GLY A 198 1.47 -15.34 -10.24
N PRO A 199 1.11 -16.31 -9.37
CA PRO A 199 -0.17 -17.01 -9.46
C PRO A 199 -1.35 -16.04 -9.44
N SER A 200 -2.35 -16.24 -10.31
CA SER A 200 -3.53 -15.38 -10.39
C SER A 200 -4.78 -16.23 -10.41
N MET A 201 -5.62 -16.12 -9.38
CA MET A 201 -6.82 -16.94 -9.25
C MET A 201 -7.95 -16.25 -8.48
N VAL A 202 -9.17 -16.71 -8.77
CA VAL A 202 -10.37 -16.43 -7.99
C VAL A 202 -10.73 -17.66 -7.17
N VAL A 203 -11.18 -17.42 -5.94
CA VAL A 203 -11.58 -18.44 -4.97
C VAL A 203 -13.04 -18.20 -4.61
N ASP A 204 -13.85 -19.24 -4.73
CA ASP A 204 -15.22 -19.26 -4.24
C ASP A 204 -15.38 -20.40 -3.22
N THR A 205 -15.42 -20.01 -1.96
CA THR A 205 -15.80 -20.87 -0.83
C THR A 205 -16.96 -20.24 -0.08
N ALA A 206 -17.88 -19.61 -0.82
CA ALA A 206 -18.95 -18.77 -0.32
C ALA A 206 -18.41 -17.67 0.60
N CYS A 207 -18.87 -17.61 1.85
CA CYS A 207 -18.55 -16.53 2.77
C CYS A 207 -17.12 -16.56 3.34
N SER A 208 -16.40 -17.69 3.20
CA SER A 208 -14.99 -17.78 3.62
C SER A 208 -14.01 -17.39 2.52
N SER A 209 -14.50 -17.08 1.30
CA SER A 209 -13.70 -16.86 0.09
C SER A 209 -12.49 -15.95 0.29
N SER A 210 -12.68 -14.76 0.87
CA SER A 210 -11.55 -13.83 1.06
C SER A 210 -10.51 -14.31 2.09
N LEU A 211 -10.91 -15.04 3.16
CA LEU A 211 -9.91 -15.60 4.08
C LEU A 211 -9.16 -16.79 3.45
N VAL A 212 -9.85 -17.60 2.64
CA VAL A 212 -9.19 -18.65 1.87
C VAL A 212 -8.21 -18.04 0.85
N ALA A 213 -8.59 -16.94 0.19
CA ALA A 213 -7.68 -16.20 -0.69
C ALA A 213 -6.43 -15.69 0.06
N VAL A 214 -6.59 -15.13 1.27
CA VAL A 214 -5.46 -14.72 2.13
C VAL A 214 -4.61 -15.93 2.55
N HIS A 215 -5.23 -17.07 2.87
CA HIS A 215 -4.51 -18.30 3.19
C HIS A 215 -3.65 -18.77 2.02
N LEU A 216 -4.22 -18.86 0.81
CA LEU A 216 -3.49 -19.26 -0.39
C LEU A 216 -2.37 -18.28 -0.75
N ALA A 217 -2.61 -16.97 -0.62
CA ALA A 217 -1.58 -15.94 -0.78
C ALA A 217 -0.42 -16.14 0.21
N SER A 218 -0.74 -16.42 1.47
CA SER A 218 0.26 -16.68 2.52
C SER A 218 1.07 -17.95 2.24
N GLN A 219 0.43 -19.01 1.73
CA GLN A 219 1.13 -20.24 1.32
C GLN A 219 2.04 -20.00 0.11
N SER A 220 1.55 -19.28 -0.90
CA SER A 220 2.32 -18.96 -2.11
C SER A 220 3.58 -18.13 -1.79
N LEU A 221 3.48 -17.20 -0.83
CA LEU A 221 4.64 -16.46 -0.30
C LEU A 221 5.63 -17.36 0.45
N ARG A 222 5.15 -18.26 1.32
CA ARG A 222 6.02 -19.20 2.07
C ARG A 222 6.72 -20.20 1.15
N ASN A 223 6.04 -20.62 0.08
CA ASN A 223 6.57 -21.54 -0.92
C ASN A 223 7.50 -20.86 -1.95
N GLY A 224 7.60 -19.52 -1.94
CA GLY A 224 8.43 -18.76 -2.87
C GLY A 224 7.90 -18.72 -4.30
N GLU A 225 6.63 -19.07 -4.53
CA GLU A 225 5.93 -18.94 -5.81
C GLU A 225 5.76 -17.46 -6.20
N CYS A 226 5.56 -16.60 -5.20
CA CYS A 226 5.55 -15.15 -5.33
C CYS A 226 6.44 -14.47 -4.28
N SER A 227 6.84 -13.22 -4.54
CA SER A 227 7.58 -12.36 -3.61
C SER A 227 6.67 -11.36 -2.87
N MET A 228 5.53 -11.06 -3.47
CA MET A 228 4.46 -10.23 -2.93
C MET A 228 3.14 -10.84 -3.37
N ALA A 229 2.06 -10.66 -2.60
CA ALA A 229 0.73 -11.07 -3.00
C ALA A 229 -0.30 -9.97 -2.75
N LEU A 230 -1.20 -9.77 -3.72
CA LEU A 230 -2.40 -8.98 -3.59
C LEU A 230 -3.55 -9.95 -3.28
N ALA A 231 -4.02 -9.93 -2.03
CA ALA A 231 -5.20 -10.68 -1.62
C ALA A 231 -6.40 -9.73 -1.55
N ALA A 232 -7.51 -10.07 -2.19
CA ALA A 232 -8.71 -9.23 -2.23
C ALA A 232 -9.99 -10.03 -1.98
N GLY A 233 -11.06 -9.34 -1.63
CA GLY A 233 -12.41 -9.89 -1.55
C GLY A 233 -13.42 -8.85 -1.96
N VAL A 234 -14.38 -9.24 -2.80
CA VAL A 234 -15.43 -8.34 -3.29
C VAL A 234 -16.79 -9.04 -3.27
N ASN A 235 -17.83 -8.26 -2.95
CA ASN A 235 -19.22 -8.67 -2.98
C ASN A 235 -20.09 -7.46 -3.34
N LEU A 236 -20.96 -7.60 -4.34
CA LEU A 236 -21.95 -6.59 -4.71
C LEU A 236 -23.35 -7.20 -4.77
N LEU A 237 -24.38 -6.39 -4.52
CA LEU A 237 -25.78 -6.81 -4.49
C LEU A 237 -26.49 -6.11 -5.65
N LEU A 238 -26.42 -6.70 -6.85
CA LEU A 238 -26.92 -6.03 -8.07
C LEU A 238 -28.28 -6.56 -8.51
N SER A 239 -28.68 -7.74 -8.04
CA SER A 239 -29.96 -8.34 -8.40
C SER A 239 -30.71 -8.94 -7.19
N PRO A 240 -32.05 -8.98 -7.21
CA PRO A 240 -32.86 -9.37 -6.05
C PRO A 240 -32.91 -10.88 -5.79
N GLU A 241 -32.58 -11.73 -6.78
CA GLU A 241 -32.84 -13.17 -6.75
C GLU A 241 -32.15 -13.87 -5.58
N ALA A 242 -30.90 -13.50 -5.28
CA ALA A 242 -30.18 -14.04 -4.13
C ALA A 242 -30.84 -13.62 -2.80
N SER A 243 -31.37 -12.40 -2.70
CA SER A 243 -32.09 -11.92 -1.51
C SER A 243 -33.45 -12.61 -1.32
N ILE A 244 -34.15 -12.93 -2.43
CA ILE A 244 -35.37 -13.75 -2.41
C ILE A 244 -35.04 -15.15 -1.89
N TYR A 245 -34.03 -15.81 -2.45
CA TYR A 245 -33.59 -17.13 -2.01
C TYR A 245 -33.27 -17.16 -0.51
N LEU A 246 -32.52 -16.16 -0.03
CA LEU A 246 -32.12 -16.07 1.38
C LEU A 246 -33.28 -15.76 2.32
N SER A 247 -34.30 -15.04 1.84
CA SER A 247 -35.53 -14.82 2.60
C SER A 247 -36.29 -16.14 2.78
N CYS A 248 -36.48 -16.89 1.69
CA CYS A 248 -37.17 -18.18 1.74
C CYS A 248 -36.40 -19.24 2.54
N SER A 249 -35.07 -19.13 2.66
CA SER A 249 -34.27 -20.02 3.50
C SER A 249 -34.24 -19.62 4.99
N GLY A 250 -34.91 -18.52 5.37
CA GLY A 250 -34.92 -18.01 6.75
C GLY A 250 -33.55 -17.48 7.22
N ALA A 251 -32.69 -17.05 6.30
CA ALA A 251 -31.34 -16.60 6.64
C ALA A 251 -31.25 -15.11 6.96
N LEU A 252 -32.17 -14.31 6.43
CA LEU A 252 -32.16 -12.85 6.60
C LEU A 252 -32.87 -12.42 7.87
N SER A 253 -32.36 -11.37 8.50
CA SER A 253 -33.06 -10.70 9.60
C SER A 253 -34.19 -9.80 9.06
N PRO A 254 -35.41 -9.84 9.62
CA PRO A 254 -36.51 -8.96 9.21
C PRO A 254 -36.19 -7.46 9.34
N ASP A 255 -35.46 -7.07 10.39
CA ASP A 255 -35.07 -5.67 10.62
C ASP A 255 -33.80 -5.26 9.84
N GLY A 256 -33.23 -6.21 9.09
CA GLY A 256 -32.07 -6.01 8.25
C GLY A 256 -30.81 -5.64 9.04
N ARG A 257 -30.61 -6.22 10.23
CA ARG A 257 -29.39 -6.05 11.03
C ARG A 257 -28.77 -7.38 11.45
N CYS A 258 -27.45 -7.38 11.60
CA CYS A 258 -26.74 -8.50 12.24
C CYS A 258 -26.71 -8.25 13.75
N LYS A 259 -27.60 -8.87 14.51
CA LYS A 259 -27.71 -8.73 15.97
C LYS A 259 -26.82 -9.74 16.70
N THR A 260 -25.56 -9.78 16.30
CA THR A 260 -24.58 -10.78 16.73
C THR A 260 -24.45 -10.84 18.26
N PHE A 261 -24.61 -12.03 18.83
CA PHE A 261 -24.58 -12.38 20.26
C PHE A 261 -25.75 -11.87 21.11
N ASP A 262 -26.71 -11.16 20.51
CA ASP A 262 -27.91 -10.70 21.21
C ASP A 262 -28.97 -11.82 21.30
N ALA A 263 -29.80 -11.78 22.33
CA ALA A 263 -30.93 -12.69 22.51
C ALA A 263 -31.98 -12.61 21.39
N SER A 264 -31.99 -11.50 20.64
CA SER A 264 -32.87 -11.27 19.48
C SER A 264 -32.23 -11.54 18.13
N ALA A 265 -31.08 -12.24 18.10
CA ALA A 265 -30.43 -12.73 16.88
C ALA A 265 -31.38 -13.61 16.04
N ASP A 266 -31.75 -13.13 14.85
CA ASP A 266 -32.79 -13.72 13.99
C ASP A 266 -32.38 -13.80 12.50
N GLY A 267 -31.09 -13.67 12.20
CA GLY A 267 -30.57 -13.68 10.84
C GLY A 267 -29.56 -12.56 10.61
N TYR A 268 -29.14 -12.39 9.35
CA TYR A 268 -28.19 -11.34 8.97
C TYR A 268 -28.76 -10.35 7.97
N SER A 269 -28.10 -9.19 7.87
CA SER A 269 -28.29 -8.20 6.82
C SER A 269 -27.26 -8.41 5.72
N ARG A 270 -27.63 -8.39 4.44
CA ARG A 270 -26.64 -8.51 3.35
C ARG A 270 -25.87 -7.20 3.17
N ALA A 271 -24.62 -7.29 2.73
CA ALA A 271 -23.81 -6.11 2.47
C ALA A 271 -22.95 -6.21 1.20
N GLU A 272 -22.69 -5.04 0.62
CA GLU A 272 -21.69 -4.83 -0.42
C GLU A 272 -20.36 -4.43 0.21
N ALA A 273 -19.24 -4.94 -0.30
CA ALA A 273 -17.91 -4.50 0.12
C ALA A 273 -16.84 -4.89 -0.89
N CYS A 274 -15.75 -4.13 -0.91
CA CYS A 274 -14.50 -4.53 -1.55
C CYS A 274 -13.34 -4.21 -0.59
N GLY A 275 -12.43 -5.15 -0.41
CA GLY A 275 -11.21 -4.96 0.38
C GLY A 275 -10.01 -5.62 -0.29
N ALA A 276 -8.83 -5.03 -0.14
CA ALA A 276 -7.57 -5.63 -0.58
C ALA A 276 -6.45 -5.43 0.44
N LEU A 277 -5.56 -6.42 0.52
CA LEU A 277 -4.35 -6.45 1.34
C LEU A 277 -3.14 -6.74 0.44
N VAL A 278 -2.03 -6.03 0.69
CA VAL A 278 -0.73 -6.34 0.10
C VAL A 278 0.09 -7.10 1.15
N LEU A 279 0.54 -8.28 0.77
CA LEU A 279 1.21 -9.24 1.64
C LEU A 279 2.65 -9.50 1.15
N GLU A 280 3.58 -9.59 2.08
CA GLU A 280 4.97 -9.99 1.83
C GLU A 280 5.46 -10.90 2.95
N ARG A 281 6.52 -11.68 2.70
CA ARG A 281 7.27 -12.30 3.80
C ARG A 281 7.79 -11.20 4.73
N LEU A 282 7.72 -11.40 6.04
CA LEU A 282 8.15 -10.38 7.01
C LEU A 282 9.63 -10.02 6.85
N SER A 283 10.47 -10.98 6.47
CA SER A 283 11.89 -10.77 6.18
C SER A 283 12.09 -9.80 5.00
N ASP A 284 11.39 -10.04 3.88
CA ASP A 284 11.45 -9.20 2.69
C ASP A 284 10.89 -7.80 2.94
N ALA A 285 9.76 -7.69 3.66
CA ALA A 285 9.17 -6.42 4.05
C ALA A 285 10.15 -5.57 4.88
N ARG A 286 10.89 -6.21 5.81
CA ARG A 286 11.94 -5.54 6.59
C ARG A 286 13.12 -5.13 5.73
N ALA A 287 13.61 -6.03 4.86
CA ALA A 287 14.72 -5.74 3.95
C ALA A 287 14.41 -4.56 3.01
N ARG A 288 13.15 -4.43 2.58
CA ARG A 288 12.67 -3.33 1.74
C ARG A 288 12.36 -2.03 2.51
N GLY A 289 12.40 -2.05 3.85
CA GLY A 289 11.98 -0.93 4.69
C GLY A 289 10.50 -0.59 4.54
N ALA A 290 9.65 -1.60 4.36
CA ALA A 290 8.20 -1.43 4.23
C ALA A 290 7.54 -1.00 5.55
N ASN A 291 6.44 -0.27 5.45
CA ASN A 291 5.57 0.01 6.58
C ASN A 291 4.74 -1.23 6.90
N ILE A 292 5.04 -1.93 7.99
CA ILE A 292 4.31 -3.13 8.39
C ILE A 292 3.11 -2.72 9.23
N LEU A 293 1.90 -3.04 8.76
CA LEU A 293 0.64 -2.70 9.42
C LEU A 293 0.26 -3.71 10.51
N ALA A 294 0.49 -5.00 10.23
CA ALA A 294 0.30 -6.14 11.12
C ALA A 294 0.99 -7.38 10.51
N VAL A 295 0.98 -8.49 11.24
CA VAL A 295 1.62 -9.75 10.82
C VAL A 295 0.64 -10.92 10.91
N ILE A 296 0.49 -11.67 9.83
CA ILE A 296 -0.18 -12.96 9.80
C ILE A 296 0.81 -14.02 10.28
N ARG A 297 0.54 -14.59 11.45
CA ARG A 297 1.38 -15.64 12.04
C ARG A 297 1.03 -17.01 11.50
N GLY A 298 -0.25 -17.31 11.40
CA GLY A 298 -0.74 -18.60 10.92
C GLY A 298 -2.13 -18.48 10.34
N SER A 299 -2.50 -19.44 9.52
CA SER A 299 -3.85 -19.59 8.99
C SER A 299 -4.13 -21.05 8.69
N ALA A 300 -5.40 -21.44 8.75
CA ALA A 300 -5.86 -22.78 8.40
C ALA A 300 -7.19 -22.70 7.67
N VAL A 301 -7.40 -23.68 6.78
CA VAL A 301 -8.65 -23.91 6.06
C VAL A 301 -9.07 -25.35 6.31
N GLY A 302 -10.34 -25.57 6.63
CA GLY A 302 -10.92 -26.88 6.91
C GLY A 302 -12.33 -27.00 6.35
N HIS A 303 -13.01 -28.10 6.68
CA HIS A 303 -14.40 -28.32 6.30
C HIS A 303 -15.21 -28.90 7.47
N ASP A 304 -16.49 -28.56 7.54
CA ASP A 304 -17.44 -29.10 8.52
C ASP A 304 -17.60 -30.63 8.44
N GLY A 305 -17.18 -31.27 7.34
CA GLY A 305 -17.49 -32.66 7.05
C GLY A 305 -19.00 -32.94 7.06
N PRO A 306 -19.41 -34.17 7.42
CA PRO A 306 -20.82 -34.47 7.69
C PRO A 306 -21.31 -33.73 8.94
N SER A 307 -22.26 -32.82 8.78
CA SER A 307 -23.02 -32.18 9.86
C SER A 307 -24.50 -32.57 9.79
N SER A 308 -25.35 -32.05 10.68
CA SER A 308 -26.78 -32.40 10.73
C SER A 308 -27.57 -31.98 9.49
N SER A 309 -27.07 -31.03 8.70
CA SER A 309 -27.56 -30.69 7.36
C SER A 309 -26.47 -29.91 6.61
N PHE A 310 -26.51 -29.90 5.28
CA PHE A 310 -25.49 -29.29 4.41
C PHE A 310 -25.10 -27.86 4.78
N THR A 311 -26.03 -27.07 5.35
CA THR A 311 -25.80 -25.66 5.71
C THR A 311 -25.69 -25.40 7.21
N VAL A 312 -25.70 -26.45 8.05
CA VAL A 312 -25.63 -26.32 9.51
C VAL A 312 -24.16 -26.42 9.96
N PRO A 313 -23.64 -25.44 10.74
CA PRO A 313 -22.24 -25.40 11.15
C PRO A 313 -21.87 -26.53 12.11
N ASN A 314 -20.57 -26.90 12.14
CA ASN A 314 -20.03 -27.92 13.02
C ASN A 314 -18.99 -27.34 14.01
N GLY A 315 -19.36 -27.24 15.29
CA GLY A 315 -18.50 -26.68 16.33
C GLY A 315 -17.16 -27.43 16.52
N VAL A 316 -17.12 -28.75 16.31
CA VAL A 316 -15.87 -29.54 16.41
C VAL A 316 -14.93 -29.23 15.25
N ALA A 317 -15.47 -29.04 14.05
CA ALA A 317 -14.69 -28.63 12.90
C ALA A 317 -14.14 -27.20 13.08
N GLN A 318 -14.95 -26.29 13.64
CA GLN A 318 -14.51 -24.94 14.01
C GLN A 318 -13.36 -24.95 15.04
N GLN A 319 -13.47 -25.77 16.10
CA GLN A 319 -12.38 -25.98 17.04
C GLN A 319 -11.10 -26.48 16.35
N THR A 320 -11.25 -27.43 15.42
CA THR A 320 -10.12 -28.04 14.71
C THR A 320 -9.37 -27.03 13.85
N VAL A 321 -10.08 -26.22 13.05
CA VAL A 321 -9.43 -25.21 12.20
C VAL A 321 -8.76 -24.11 13.04
N ILE A 322 -9.35 -23.72 14.18
CA ILE A 322 -8.72 -22.77 15.10
C ILE A 322 -7.41 -23.37 15.65
N ARG A 323 -7.42 -24.60 16.16
CA ARG A 323 -6.20 -25.27 16.67
C ARG A 323 -5.11 -25.37 15.60
N GLN A 324 -5.47 -25.74 14.36
CA GLN A 324 -4.51 -25.83 13.25
C GLN A 324 -3.87 -24.48 12.92
N ALA A 325 -4.66 -23.41 12.89
CA ALA A 325 -4.15 -22.07 12.63
C ALA A 325 -3.20 -21.60 13.75
N MET A 326 -3.54 -21.86 15.01
CA MET A 326 -2.69 -21.56 16.18
C MET A 326 -1.38 -22.37 16.16
N GLN A 327 -1.44 -23.66 15.81
CA GLN A 327 -0.26 -24.51 15.66
C GLN A 327 0.64 -24.01 14.52
N GLY A 328 0.05 -23.61 13.39
CA GLY A 328 0.78 -23.00 12.27
C GLY A 328 1.42 -21.66 12.66
N ALA A 329 0.78 -20.90 13.55
CA ALA A 329 1.27 -19.62 14.07
C ALA A 329 2.40 -19.76 15.12
N GLY A 330 2.50 -20.94 15.76
CA GLY A 330 3.35 -21.14 16.93
C GLY A 330 2.95 -20.24 18.09
N VAL A 331 1.64 -20.06 18.31
CA VAL A 331 1.07 -19.19 19.34
C VAL A 331 0.22 -20.03 20.29
N SER A 332 0.31 -19.75 21.60
CA SER A 332 -0.53 -20.36 22.62
C SER A 332 -1.96 -19.79 22.60
N PRO A 333 -3.01 -20.61 22.81
CA PRO A 333 -4.40 -20.12 22.87
C PRO A 333 -4.62 -18.97 23.87
N ALA A 334 -3.88 -18.95 24.99
CA ALA A 334 -3.97 -17.91 26.00
C ALA A 334 -3.40 -16.54 25.56
N GLU A 335 -2.50 -16.50 24.57
CA GLU A 335 -1.93 -15.25 24.05
C GLU A 335 -2.91 -14.45 23.19
N VAL A 336 -3.94 -15.12 22.63
CA VAL A 336 -4.97 -14.45 21.83
C VAL A 336 -5.86 -13.63 22.76
N SER A 337 -5.97 -12.32 22.55
CA SER A 337 -6.75 -11.43 23.41
C SER A 337 -8.00 -10.86 22.74
N TYR A 338 -8.13 -11.04 21.43
CA TYR A 338 -9.33 -10.67 20.67
C TYR A 338 -9.71 -11.74 19.63
N LEU A 339 -11.01 -11.94 19.42
CA LEU A 339 -11.55 -12.69 18.30
C LEU A 339 -12.52 -11.80 17.49
N GLU A 340 -12.19 -11.60 16.22
CA GLU A 340 -13.16 -11.12 15.23
C GLU A 340 -13.91 -12.34 14.68
N ALA A 341 -15.15 -12.49 15.14
CA ALA A 341 -15.99 -13.64 14.88
C ALA A 341 -16.60 -13.63 13.46
N HIS A 342 -16.99 -14.80 12.99
CA HIS A 342 -17.90 -14.92 11.87
C HIS A 342 -19.25 -14.28 12.21
N GLY A 343 -19.79 -14.54 13.40
CA GLY A 343 -20.78 -13.74 14.11
C GLY A 343 -21.85 -13.12 13.22
N THR A 344 -22.66 -13.95 12.58
CA THR A 344 -23.70 -13.52 11.62
C THR A 344 -24.98 -13.03 12.30
N GLY A 345 -25.16 -13.22 13.61
CA GLY A 345 -26.42 -12.85 14.26
C GLY A 345 -27.51 -13.90 14.05
N THR A 346 -27.12 -15.17 13.92
CA THR A 346 -28.07 -16.27 13.76
C THR A 346 -28.29 -16.98 15.10
N ALA A 347 -29.55 -17.34 15.39
CA ALA A 347 -29.93 -17.97 16.66
C ALA A 347 -29.15 -19.25 16.98
N ILE A 348 -28.77 -20.02 15.95
CA ILE A 348 -28.04 -21.29 16.08
C ILE A 348 -26.52 -21.08 15.91
N GLY A 349 -26.10 -20.25 14.95
CA GLY A 349 -24.68 -20.10 14.61
C GLY A 349 -23.88 -19.40 15.71
N ASP A 350 -24.45 -18.36 16.31
CA ASP A 350 -23.75 -17.57 17.33
C ASP A 350 -23.38 -18.43 18.57
N PRO A 351 -24.28 -19.23 19.17
CA PRO A 351 -23.90 -20.13 20.27
C PRO A 351 -22.83 -21.16 19.91
N ILE A 352 -22.95 -21.79 18.73
CA ILE A 352 -21.99 -22.80 18.26
C ILE A 352 -20.59 -22.19 18.12
N GLU A 353 -20.51 -20.99 17.53
CA GLU A 353 -19.22 -20.32 17.33
C GLU A 353 -18.58 -19.92 18.65
N VAL A 354 -19.33 -19.31 19.57
CA VAL A 354 -18.80 -18.88 20.87
C VAL A 354 -18.32 -20.08 21.70
N GLU A 355 -19.08 -21.18 21.69
CA GLU A 355 -18.68 -22.40 22.41
C GLU A 355 -17.45 -23.06 21.78
N ALA A 356 -17.42 -23.20 20.46
CA ALA A 356 -16.30 -23.79 19.73
C ALA A 356 -15.02 -23.00 19.99
N MET A 357 -15.09 -21.68 19.89
CA MET A 357 -13.92 -20.84 20.04
C MET A 357 -13.43 -20.82 21.50
N TRP A 358 -14.34 -20.80 22.49
CA TRP A 358 -13.97 -20.79 23.90
C TRP A 358 -13.35 -22.11 24.32
N SER A 359 -13.83 -23.23 23.75
CA SER A 359 -13.27 -24.56 23.99
C SER A 359 -11.80 -24.68 23.64
N VAL A 360 -11.32 -23.91 22.64
CA VAL A 360 -9.90 -23.83 22.28
C VAL A 360 -9.20 -22.73 23.06
N LEU A 361 -9.74 -21.51 23.04
CA LEU A 361 -9.03 -20.34 23.53
C LEU A 361 -8.94 -20.27 25.06
N LYS A 362 -9.76 -21.00 25.81
CA LYS A 362 -9.61 -21.10 27.28
C LYS A 362 -8.35 -21.84 27.74
N GLU A 363 -7.75 -22.66 26.87
CA GLU A 363 -6.58 -23.48 27.19
C GLU A 363 -5.41 -22.57 27.65
N GLY A 364 -4.91 -22.80 28.87
CA GLY A 364 -3.79 -22.05 29.45
C GLY A 364 -4.12 -20.65 29.99
N ARG A 365 -5.37 -20.18 29.91
CA ARG A 365 -5.79 -18.90 30.51
C ARG A 365 -5.89 -19.00 32.02
N LYS A 366 -5.43 -17.96 32.71
CA LYS A 366 -5.53 -17.84 34.17
C LYS A 366 -6.86 -17.20 34.58
N GLY A 367 -7.32 -17.50 35.80
CA GLY A 367 -8.54 -16.90 36.35
C GLY A 367 -8.46 -15.36 36.33
N GLY A 368 -9.42 -14.72 35.67
CA GLY A 368 -9.50 -13.26 35.51
C GLY A 368 -9.07 -12.72 34.14
N GLU A 369 -8.35 -13.49 33.32
CA GLU A 369 -8.01 -13.12 31.95
C GLU A 369 -9.25 -13.23 31.06
N SER A 370 -9.68 -12.10 30.49
CA SER A 370 -10.84 -12.08 29.60
C SER A 370 -10.39 -12.09 28.14
N LEU A 371 -11.14 -12.81 27.32
CA LEU A 371 -11.04 -12.73 25.88
C LEU A 371 -12.09 -11.74 25.36
N TRP A 372 -11.66 -10.79 24.53
CA TRP A 372 -12.59 -9.93 23.83
C TRP A 372 -13.09 -10.59 22.54
N MET A 373 -14.36 -10.38 22.22
CA MET A 373 -14.96 -10.86 20.98
C MET A 373 -15.86 -9.80 20.36
N GLY A 374 -15.87 -9.70 19.04
CA GLY A 374 -16.83 -8.89 18.32
C GLY A 374 -17.03 -9.33 16.87
N SER A 375 -17.90 -8.63 16.16
CA SER A 375 -18.13 -8.82 14.73
C SER A 375 -18.37 -7.47 14.05
N VAL A 376 -17.59 -7.19 13.01
CA VAL A 376 -17.77 -6.02 12.12
C VAL A 376 -19.15 -5.99 11.48
N LYS A 377 -19.82 -7.14 11.39
CA LYS A 377 -21.12 -7.27 10.71
C LYS A 377 -22.22 -6.48 11.41
N THR A 378 -22.04 -6.18 12.69
CA THR A 378 -22.94 -5.31 13.45
C THR A 378 -22.89 -3.85 12.96
N ASN A 379 -21.78 -3.42 12.34
CA ASN A 379 -21.64 -2.07 11.79
C ASN A 379 -22.06 -2.01 10.32
N ILE A 380 -21.64 -2.96 9.50
CA ILE A 380 -21.74 -2.84 8.03
C ILE A 380 -22.61 -3.90 7.38
N GLY A 381 -23.36 -4.70 8.14
CA GLY A 381 -24.03 -5.89 7.62
C GLY A 381 -23.02 -6.99 7.25
N TYR A 382 -23.46 -8.00 6.51
CA TYR A 382 -22.66 -9.17 6.18
C TYR A 382 -22.18 -9.14 4.72
N PRO A 383 -20.90 -8.80 4.47
CA PRO A 383 -20.39 -8.63 3.12
C PRO A 383 -19.89 -9.93 2.49
N GLU A 384 -20.44 -11.06 2.94
CA GLU A 384 -20.44 -12.27 2.12
C GLU A 384 -19.01 -12.71 1.71
N ALA A 385 -18.66 -12.77 0.41
CA ALA A 385 -17.33 -13.21 -0.04
C ALA A 385 -16.19 -12.31 0.46
N ALA A 386 -16.47 -11.04 0.76
CA ALA A 386 -15.52 -10.07 1.31
C ALA A 386 -15.47 -10.06 2.86
N SER A 387 -16.29 -10.87 3.55
CA SER A 387 -16.39 -10.83 5.01
C SER A 387 -15.08 -11.05 5.74
N GLY A 388 -14.25 -11.96 5.23
CA GLY A 388 -12.98 -12.30 5.87
C GLY A 388 -12.00 -11.15 5.90
N ILE A 389 -11.77 -10.55 4.72
CA ILE A 389 -10.77 -9.50 4.56
C ILE A 389 -11.19 -8.22 5.29
N VAL A 390 -12.49 -7.91 5.33
CA VAL A 390 -13.01 -6.76 6.10
C VAL A 390 -12.82 -6.97 7.60
N GLY A 391 -13.07 -8.19 8.11
CA GLY A 391 -12.77 -8.55 9.49
C GLY A 391 -11.27 -8.40 9.83
N MET A 392 -10.39 -8.84 8.92
CA MET A 392 -8.94 -8.62 9.08
C MET A 392 -8.60 -7.13 9.12
N MET A 393 -9.15 -6.30 8.22
CA MET A 393 -8.89 -4.86 8.21
C MET A 393 -9.31 -4.19 9.51
N LYS A 394 -10.47 -4.57 10.09
CA LYS A 394 -10.90 -4.10 11.41
C LYS A 394 -9.87 -4.42 12.48
N VAL A 395 -9.38 -5.66 12.52
CA VAL A 395 -8.36 -6.08 13.49
C VAL A 395 -7.06 -5.32 13.31
N VAL A 396 -6.59 -5.14 12.08
CA VAL A 396 -5.38 -4.35 11.79
C VAL A 396 -5.54 -2.90 12.28
N LEU A 397 -6.69 -2.27 12.00
CA LEU A 397 -6.97 -0.91 12.48
C LEU A 397 -7.05 -0.84 14.02
N ALA A 398 -7.67 -1.85 14.65
CA ALA A 398 -7.74 -1.96 16.11
C ALA A 398 -6.34 -2.11 16.76
N MET A 399 -5.45 -2.91 16.14
CA MET A 399 -4.05 -3.04 16.60
C MET A 399 -3.30 -1.71 16.48
N ARG A 400 -3.42 -1.03 15.35
CA ARG A 400 -2.73 0.25 15.10
C ARG A 400 -3.19 1.36 16.04
N ASN A 401 -4.48 1.39 16.36
CA ASN A 401 -5.06 2.38 17.29
C ASN A 401 -5.08 1.90 18.75
N LYS A 402 -4.66 0.65 19.02
CA LYS A 402 -4.64 0.03 20.36
C LYS A 402 -6.00 0.06 21.06
N GLN A 403 -7.07 -0.06 20.29
CA GLN A 403 -8.46 0.09 20.76
C GLN A 403 -9.38 -0.90 20.03
N LEU A 404 -10.39 -1.40 20.73
CA LEU A 404 -11.46 -2.22 20.18
C LEU A 404 -12.72 -1.36 19.98
N PRO A 405 -13.21 -1.20 18.74
CA PRO A 405 -14.45 -0.49 18.48
C PRO A 405 -15.69 -1.16 19.09
N ALA A 406 -16.74 -0.36 19.26
CA ALA A 406 -18.01 -0.83 19.80
C ALA A 406 -18.68 -1.86 18.88
N HIS A 407 -19.10 -2.97 19.46
CA HIS A 407 -19.95 -4.01 18.87
C HIS A 407 -21.41 -3.61 19.04
N LEU A 408 -22.13 -3.45 17.92
CA LEU A 408 -23.46 -2.87 17.94
C LEU A 408 -24.55 -3.91 18.24
N HIS A 409 -25.73 -3.42 18.59
CA HIS A 409 -26.98 -4.15 18.76
C HIS A 409 -27.04 -5.17 19.91
N LEU A 410 -25.96 -5.39 20.66
CA LEU A 410 -25.97 -6.21 21.86
C LEU A 410 -26.63 -5.48 23.03
N LYS A 411 -27.92 -5.74 23.25
CA LYS A 411 -28.74 -5.20 24.35
C LYS A 411 -28.93 -6.22 25.47
N LYS A 412 -29.21 -7.47 25.11
CA LYS A 412 -29.39 -8.59 26.02
C LYS A 412 -28.54 -9.77 25.54
N PRO A 413 -27.55 -10.23 26.31
CA PRO A 413 -26.74 -11.38 25.92
C PRO A 413 -27.60 -12.62 25.62
N ASN A 414 -27.26 -13.34 24.55
CA ASN A 414 -27.98 -14.53 24.12
C ASN A 414 -27.97 -15.60 25.23
N PRO A 415 -29.14 -16.09 25.71
CA PRO A 415 -29.23 -17.03 26.84
C PRO A 415 -28.71 -18.43 26.53
N TYR A 416 -28.51 -18.77 25.26
CA TYR A 416 -27.95 -20.06 24.84
C TYR A 416 -26.42 -20.11 24.94
N ILE A 417 -25.77 -19.02 25.36
CA ILE A 417 -24.34 -18.93 25.61
C ILE A 417 -24.10 -18.79 27.11
N ASP A 418 -23.19 -19.60 27.68
CA ASP A 418 -22.81 -19.53 29.10
C ASP A 418 -21.85 -18.35 29.39
N TRP A 419 -22.35 -17.12 29.28
CA TRP A 419 -21.56 -15.92 29.53
C TRP A 419 -20.99 -15.84 30.96
N LYS A 420 -21.59 -16.52 31.93
CA LYS A 420 -21.13 -16.49 33.33
C LYS A 420 -19.97 -17.44 33.57
N GLY A 421 -20.00 -18.63 32.96
CA GLY A 421 -18.90 -19.59 33.02
C GLY A 421 -17.75 -19.28 32.06
N MET A 422 -18.01 -18.51 31.01
CA MET A 422 -17.01 -18.09 30.02
C MET A 422 -16.33 -16.78 30.40
N GLY A 423 -14.99 -16.72 30.24
CA GLY A 423 -14.22 -15.49 30.37
C GLY A 423 -14.29 -14.59 29.12
N VAL A 424 -15.44 -14.52 28.46
CA VAL A 424 -15.62 -13.80 27.18
C VAL A 424 -16.33 -12.47 27.44
N LYS A 425 -15.81 -11.40 26.83
CA LYS A 425 -16.40 -10.05 26.89
C LYS A 425 -16.62 -9.50 25.48
N VAL A 426 -17.66 -8.70 25.32
CA VAL A 426 -17.98 -8.00 24.08
C VAL A 426 -17.79 -6.50 24.29
N PRO A 427 -16.97 -5.79 23.50
CA PRO A 427 -16.75 -4.36 23.67
C PRO A 427 -17.98 -3.61 23.15
N VAL A 428 -18.93 -3.26 24.01
CA VAL A 428 -20.13 -2.48 23.62
C VAL A 428 -19.87 -0.97 23.52
N GLU A 429 -18.67 -0.55 23.92
CA GLU A 429 -18.13 0.80 23.81
C GLU A 429 -16.68 0.75 23.34
N LEU A 430 -16.14 1.88 22.89
CA LEU A 430 -14.73 1.97 22.49
C LEU A 430 -13.83 1.64 23.68
N THR A 431 -13.10 0.52 23.59
CA THR A 431 -12.37 -0.05 24.72
C THR A 431 -10.87 -0.07 24.43
N ALA A 432 -10.03 0.29 25.40
CA ALA A 432 -8.58 0.14 25.27
C ALA A 432 -8.20 -1.34 25.08
N TRP A 433 -7.37 -1.63 24.08
CA TRP A 433 -6.87 -2.98 23.85
C TRP A 433 -5.49 -3.12 24.48
N GLU A 434 -5.45 -3.61 25.71
CA GLU A 434 -4.18 -3.87 26.40
C GLU A 434 -3.50 -5.14 25.85
N PRO A 435 -2.16 -5.12 25.72
CA PRO A 435 -1.41 -6.29 25.26
C PRO A 435 -1.48 -7.41 26.29
N THR A 436 -1.58 -8.66 25.82
CA THR A 436 -1.50 -9.85 26.67
C THR A 436 -0.11 -10.45 26.50
N GLN A 437 0.61 -10.67 27.60
CA GLN A 437 2.01 -11.14 27.57
C GLN A 437 2.92 -10.26 26.68
N GLY A 438 2.67 -8.95 26.67
CA GLY A 438 3.45 -7.97 25.91
C GLY A 438 3.12 -7.87 24.42
N ARG A 439 2.11 -8.60 23.93
CA ARG A 439 1.71 -8.59 22.51
C ARG A 439 0.20 -8.50 22.33
N ARG A 440 -0.27 -7.88 21.24
CA ARG A 440 -1.67 -7.98 20.79
C ARG A 440 -1.78 -9.05 19.71
N ILE A 441 -2.51 -10.12 20.01
CA ILE A 441 -2.80 -11.21 19.07
C ILE A 441 -4.31 -11.37 18.96
N ALA A 442 -4.79 -11.51 17.74
CA ALA A 442 -6.20 -11.74 17.46
C ALA A 442 -6.41 -12.89 16.48
N GLY A 443 -7.53 -13.60 16.64
CA GLY A 443 -8.05 -14.52 15.64
C GLY A 443 -9.10 -13.83 14.77
N VAL A 444 -9.11 -14.13 13.47
CA VAL A 444 -10.18 -13.75 12.54
C VAL A 444 -10.74 -15.01 11.92
N THR A 445 -12.06 -15.17 11.98
CA THR A 445 -12.75 -16.35 11.45
C THR A 445 -13.76 -15.99 10.37
N SER A 446 -13.88 -16.86 9.37
CA SER A 446 -15.00 -16.83 8.43
C SER A 446 -15.39 -18.24 8.01
N TYR A 447 -16.69 -18.53 8.08
CA TYR A 447 -17.26 -19.85 7.79
C TYR A 447 -18.15 -19.78 6.55
N GLY A 448 -17.83 -20.59 5.54
CA GLY A 448 -18.61 -20.69 4.32
C GLY A 448 -19.85 -21.54 4.55
N ARG A 449 -20.97 -21.15 3.94
CA ARG A 449 -22.25 -21.87 4.07
C ARG A 449 -22.21 -23.31 3.54
N THR A 450 -21.27 -23.60 2.65
CA THR A 450 -21.01 -24.94 2.11
C THR A 450 -20.13 -25.79 3.02
N GLY A 451 -19.71 -25.26 4.18
CA GLY A 451 -18.93 -25.96 5.20
C GLY A 451 -17.44 -25.65 5.19
N THR A 452 -16.91 -24.88 4.23
CA THR A 452 -15.48 -24.49 4.22
C THR A 452 -15.19 -23.44 5.29
N LEU A 453 -14.34 -23.78 6.26
CA LEU A 453 -13.98 -22.94 7.40
C LEU A 453 -12.60 -22.32 7.19
N ALA A 454 -12.41 -21.06 7.57
CA ALA A 454 -11.10 -20.41 7.55
C ALA A 454 -10.85 -19.65 8.86
N HIS A 455 -9.63 -19.76 9.38
CA HIS A 455 -9.17 -19.02 10.56
C HIS A 455 -7.77 -18.44 10.33
N VAL A 456 -7.54 -17.19 10.73
CA VAL A 456 -6.27 -16.47 10.61
C VAL A 456 -5.86 -15.92 11.98
N VAL A 457 -4.60 -16.09 12.34
CA VAL A 457 -3.99 -15.53 13.55
C VAL A 457 -3.16 -14.32 13.17
N LEU A 458 -3.59 -13.15 13.65
CA LEU A 458 -2.94 -11.85 13.44
C LEU A 458 -2.19 -11.42 14.70
N GLU A 459 -1.07 -10.75 14.49
CA GLU A 459 -0.27 -10.11 15.52
C GLU A 459 -0.03 -8.64 15.14
N GLU A 460 0.05 -7.78 16.15
CA GLU A 460 0.49 -6.39 15.95
C GLU A 460 1.86 -6.31 15.25
N ALA A 461 2.06 -5.23 14.49
CA ALA A 461 3.33 -5.01 13.80
C ALA A 461 4.50 -4.96 14.82
N PRO A 462 5.69 -5.47 14.46
CA PRO A 462 6.87 -5.29 15.28
C PRO A 462 7.12 -3.81 15.55
N ALA A 463 7.59 -3.48 16.76
CA ALA A 463 7.95 -2.11 17.10
C ALA A 463 8.89 -1.54 16.01
N PRO A 464 8.61 -0.33 15.49
CA PRO A 464 9.51 0.31 14.55
C PRO A 464 10.88 0.43 15.19
N VAL A 465 11.93 0.00 14.49
CA VAL A 465 13.30 0.25 14.96
C VAL A 465 13.49 1.76 14.97
N GLU A 466 13.81 2.35 16.13
CA GLU A 466 14.18 3.75 16.21
C GLU A 466 15.40 3.99 15.34
N VAL A 467 15.20 4.72 14.24
CA VAL A 467 16.29 5.06 13.35
C VAL A 467 16.80 6.42 13.81
N ARG A 468 18.05 6.46 14.30
CA ARG A 468 18.71 7.73 14.59
C ARG A 468 18.90 8.49 13.28
N ARG A 469 18.40 9.72 13.23
CA ARG A 469 18.59 10.63 12.10
C ARG A 469 19.84 11.45 12.36
N GLU A 470 20.98 10.94 11.91
CA GLU A 470 22.27 11.61 12.06
C GLU A 470 22.47 12.71 11.02
N LEU A 471 21.79 12.61 9.88
CA LEU A 471 21.88 13.51 8.75
C LEU A 471 20.48 13.90 8.27
N GLU A 472 20.26 15.19 8.02
CA GLU A 472 19.02 15.72 7.47
C GLU A 472 19.31 16.95 6.60
N ARG A 473 18.46 17.18 5.58
CA ARG A 473 18.50 18.37 4.74
C ARG A 473 17.42 19.38 5.17
N PRO A 474 17.67 20.69 5.06
CA PRO A 474 16.75 21.74 5.51
C PRO A 474 15.52 21.95 4.60
N GLU A 475 15.58 21.47 3.36
CA GLU A 475 14.49 21.59 2.38
C GLU A 475 14.14 20.21 1.79
N HIS A 476 12.87 20.04 1.46
CA HIS A 476 12.36 18.82 0.81
C HIS A 476 11.61 19.15 -0.48
N VAL A 477 11.54 18.16 -1.38
CA VAL A 477 10.75 18.24 -2.60
C VAL A 477 9.66 17.17 -2.57
N LEU A 478 8.41 17.61 -2.57
CA LEU A 478 7.26 16.73 -2.75
C LEU A 478 6.93 16.67 -4.23
N VAL A 479 6.94 15.46 -4.81
CA VAL A 479 6.54 15.24 -6.19
C VAL A 479 5.22 14.50 -6.27
N LEU A 480 4.35 14.97 -7.16
CA LEU A 480 3.07 14.33 -7.49
C LEU A 480 2.99 14.13 -9.00
N SER A 481 2.15 13.19 -9.43
CA SER A 481 1.84 13.04 -10.85
C SER A 481 0.44 12.50 -11.07
N ALA A 482 -0.13 12.76 -12.24
CA ALA A 482 -1.39 12.18 -12.67
C ALA A 482 -1.50 12.03 -14.20
N ARG A 483 -2.51 11.28 -14.67
CA ARG A 483 -2.80 11.09 -16.10
C ARG A 483 -3.55 12.26 -16.74
N SER A 484 -4.01 13.21 -15.93
CA SER A 484 -4.67 14.44 -16.41
C SER A 484 -4.33 15.62 -15.50
N ALA A 485 -4.43 16.84 -16.04
CA ALA A 485 -4.23 18.06 -15.27
C ALA A 485 -5.26 18.23 -14.13
N GLU A 486 -6.49 17.76 -14.34
CA GLU A 486 -7.54 17.80 -13.33
C GLU A 486 -7.27 16.82 -12.18
N ALA A 487 -6.89 15.57 -12.51
CA ALA A 487 -6.47 14.60 -11.50
C ALA A 487 -5.26 15.11 -10.71
N LEU A 488 -4.30 15.80 -11.35
CA LEU A 488 -3.15 16.39 -10.65
C LEU A 488 -3.57 17.46 -9.63
N ARG A 489 -4.51 18.34 -9.99
CA ARG A 489 -5.07 19.34 -9.06
C ARG A 489 -5.82 18.69 -7.89
N ALA A 490 -6.66 17.71 -8.18
CA ALA A 490 -7.36 16.95 -7.14
C ALA A 490 -6.37 16.23 -6.21
N HIS A 491 -5.24 15.75 -6.76
CA HIS A 491 -4.20 15.08 -6.00
C HIS A 491 -3.48 16.05 -5.05
N ALA A 492 -3.13 17.24 -5.55
CA ALA A 492 -2.56 18.31 -4.74
C ALA A 492 -3.48 18.68 -3.56
N GLY A 493 -4.79 18.82 -3.80
CA GLY A 493 -5.78 19.05 -2.76
C GLY A 493 -5.85 17.93 -1.71
N ARG A 494 -5.83 16.66 -2.15
CA ARG A 494 -5.81 15.50 -1.24
C ARG A 494 -4.56 15.52 -0.34
N TYR A 495 -3.38 15.81 -0.90
CA TYR A 495 -2.14 15.93 -0.12
C TYR A 495 -2.15 17.14 0.82
N ALA A 496 -2.72 18.28 0.41
CA ALA A 496 -2.84 19.46 1.26
C ALA A 496 -3.72 19.19 2.49
N ARG A 497 -4.84 18.50 2.31
CA ARG A 497 -5.72 18.06 3.42
C ARG A 497 -5.02 17.05 4.32
N PHE A 498 -4.30 16.10 3.74
CA PHE A 498 -3.52 15.12 4.51
C PHE A 498 -2.43 15.77 5.36
N LEU A 499 -1.65 16.70 4.81
CA LEU A 499 -0.62 17.44 5.54
C LEU A 499 -1.19 18.23 6.73
N ALA A 500 -2.45 18.67 6.67
CA ALA A 500 -3.09 19.38 7.77
C ALA A 500 -3.40 18.48 8.96
N ALA A 501 -3.69 17.20 8.72
CA ALA A 501 -4.08 16.23 9.75
C ALA A 501 -2.94 15.29 10.18
N SER A 502 -1.82 15.30 9.45
CA SER A 502 -0.71 14.36 9.64
C SER A 502 0.34 14.91 10.61
N HIS A 503 0.90 14.01 11.40
CA HIS A 503 2.09 14.25 12.24
C HIS A 503 3.34 13.55 11.70
N LEU A 504 3.28 13.10 10.43
CA LEU A 504 4.40 12.44 9.78
C LEU A 504 5.47 13.45 9.38
N GLU A 505 6.69 12.93 9.30
CA GLU A 505 7.88 13.70 8.95
C GLU A 505 7.89 14.00 7.46
N LEU A 506 8.13 15.27 7.10
CA LEU A 506 8.02 15.72 5.71
C LEU A 506 8.98 14.95 4.79
N GLY A 507 10.20 14.66 5.25
CA GLY A 507 11.17 13.87 4.48
C GLY A 507 10.68 12.46 4.16
N ASP A 508 10.02 11.78 5.10
CA ASP A 508 9.44 10.44 4.90
C ASP A 508 8.28 10.47 3.90
N MET A 509 7.48 11.54 3.95
CA MET A 509 6.38 11.76 3.00
C MET A 509 6.92 12.03 1.58
N CYS A 510 7.90 12.92 1.44
CA CYS A 510 8.52 13.22 0.16
C CYS A 510 9.21 11.99 -0.44
N PHE A 511 9.98 11.24 0.37
CA PHE A 511 10.59 9.99 -0.04
C PHE A 511 9.56 8.97 -0.53
N THR A 512 8.47 8.77 0.23
CA THR A 512 7.44 7.80 -0.14
C THR A 512 6.71 8.22 -1.43
N ALA A 513 6.39 9.51 -1.59
CA ALA A 513 5.76 10.02 -2.81
C ALA A 513 6.68 9.88 -4.03
N ALA A 514 7.98 10.08 -3.84
CA ALA A 514 8.97 10.05 -4.91
C ALA A 514 9.41 8.63 -5.29
N ALA A 515 9.73 7.77 -4.31
CA ALA A 515 10.26 6.43 -4.55
C ALA A 515 9.20 5.31 -4.50
N GLY A 516 7.98 5.62 -4.06
CA GLY A 516 6.90 4.66 -3.81
C GLY A 516 5.64 4.87 -4.64
N ARG A 517 5.67 5.73 -5.67
CA ARG A 517 4.54 6.00 -6.58
C ARG A 517 4.96 5.82 -8.04
N ALA A 518 3.95 5.63 -8.90
CA ALA A 518 4.14 5.76 -10.34
C ALA A 518 4.26 7.25 -10.71
N HIS A 519 5.08 7.56 -11.72
CA HIS A 519 5.24 8.91 -12.24
C HIS A 519 4.60 9.04 -13.63
N PHE A 520 3.43 9.67 -13.67
CA PHE A 520 2.63 9.90 -14.87
C PHE A 520 3.06 11.16 -15.65
N GLU A 521 2.31 11.46 -16.70
CA GLU A 521 2.62 12.49 -17.69
C GLU A 521 2.42 13.90 -17.14
N HIS A 522 1.38 14.16 -16.34
CA HIS A 522 1.20 15.45 -15.66
C HIS A 522 1.93 15.40 -14.32
N ARG A 523 2.88 16.30 -14.11
CA ARG A 523 3.78 16.28 -12.95
C ARG A 523 3.75 17.59 -12.20
N LEU A 524 3.90 17.50 -10.88
CA LEU A 524 4.02 18.63 -9.97
C LEU A 524 5.21 18.37 -9.03
N ALA A 525 6.04 19.38 -8.80
CA ALA A 525 7.06 19.40 -7.77
C ALA A 525 6.88 20.63 -6.87
N VAL A 526 6.89 20.44 -5.56
CA VAL A 526 6.74 21.50 -4.55
C VAL A 526 7.90 21.42 -3.57
N VAL A 527 8.66 22.51 -3.47
CA VAL A 527 9.80 22.63 -2.55
C VAL A 527 9.39 23.38 -1.28
N GLY A 528 9.79 22.88 -0.10
CA GLY A 528 9.64 23.60 1.16
C GLY A 528 10.35 22.91 2.33
N GLY A 529 10.65 23.68 3.37
CA GLY A 529 11.37 23.23 4.55
C GLY A 529 10.49 22.63 5.64
N ASN A 530 9.15 22.80 5.54
CA ASN A 530 8.21 22.20 6.49
C ASN A 530 6.84 21.91 5.85
N ALA A 531 6.06 21.08 6.55
CA ALA A 531 4.75 20.60 6.09
C ALA A 531 3.77 21.74 5.79
N GLN A 532 3.79 22.82 6.57
CA GLN A 532 2.90 23.97 6.39
C GLN A 532 3.20 24.72 5.09
N GLN A 533 4.48 25.00 4.81
CA GLN A 533 4.90 25.65 3.55
C GLN A 533 4.52 24.81 2.32
N VAL A 534 4.73 23.50 2.38
CA VAL A 534 4.34 22.60 1.28
C VAL A 534 2.81 22.58 1.11
N ARG A 535 2.06 22.53 2.21
CA ARG A 535 0.59 22.58 2.19
C ARG A 535 0.05 23.84 1.54
N GLU A 536 0.56 25.01 1.89
CA GLU A 536 0.12 26.30 1.32
C GLU A 536 0.31 26.33 -0.21
N LYS A 537 1.45 25.82 -0.68
CA LYS A 537 1.74 25.72 -2.11
C LYS A 537 0.81 24.72 -2.81
N LEU A 538 0.52 23.57 -2.21
CA LEU A 538 -0.43 22.60 -2.77
C LEU A 538 -1.86 23.17 -2.86
N LEU A 539 -2.31 23.94 -1.87
CA LEU A 539 -3.62 24.62 -1.93
C LEU A 539 -3.67 25.66 -3.04
N ALA A 540 -2.58 26.40 -3.26
CA ALA A 540 -2.50 27.34 -4.37
C ALA A 540 -2.52 26.61 -5.74
N MET A 541 -1.86 25.45 -5.84
CA MET A 541 -1.90 24.60 -7.05
C MET A 541 -3.28 23.98 -7.29
N GLU A 542 -3.99 23.54 -6.25
CA GLU A 542 -5.39 23.09 -6.34
C GLU A 542 -6.28 24.19 -6.93
N ALA A 543 -6.05 25.45 -6.51
CA ALA A 543 -6.73 26.64 -7.02
C ALA A 543 -6.23 27.14 -8.40
N GLY A 544 -5.27 26.45 -9.03
CA GLY A 544 -4.74 26.82 -10.35
C GLY A 544 -3.85 28.07 -10.35
N ARG A 545 -3.27 28.45 -9.22
CA ARG A 545 -2.36 29.60 -9.11
C ARG A 545 -0.90 29.15 -9.17
N GLU A 546 -0.07 29.94 -9.85
CA GLU A 546 1.38 29.76 -9.82
C GLU A 546 1.95 30.19 -8.46
N VAL A 547 2.98 29.48 -8.00
CA VAL A 547 3.56 29.67 -6.67
C VAL A 547 5.07 29.47 -6.72
N GLU A 548 5.83 30.33 -6.05
CA GLU A 548 7.28 30.25 -6.04
C GLU A 548 7.77 28.94 -5.40
N GLY A 549 8.58 28.18 -6.15
CA GLY A 549 9.05 26.84 -5.74
C GLY A 549 8.00 25.73 -5.90
N GLY A 550 6.90 26.00 -6.60
CA GLY A 550 6.02 24.97 -7.16
C GLY A 550 6.10 24.99 -8.69
N VAL A 551 6.41 23.84 -9.30
CA VAL A 551 6.49 23.71 -10.76
C VAL A 551 5.53 22.61 -11.19
N ALA A 552 4.61 22.93 -12.09
CA ALA A 552 3.69 21.98 -12.69
C ALA A 552 3.87 21.96 -14.21
N GLY A 553 3.66 20.80 -14.83
CA GLY A 553 3.79 20.65 -16.27
C GLY A 553 3.32 19.29 -16.75
N SER A 554 3.45 19.07 -18.05
CA SER A 554 3.13 17.79 -18.69
C SER A 554 4.31 17.35 -19.54
N VAL A 555 4.66 16.07 -19.46
CA VAL A 555 5.65 15.44 -20.32
C VAL A 555 5.01 15.23 -21.70
N GLY A 556 5.20 16.19 -22.60
CA GLY A 556 4.78 16.12 -23.99
C GLY A 556 5.98 16.23 -24.93
N GLY A 557 6.19 15.23 -25.80
CA GLY A 557 7.28 15.23 -26.79
C GLY A 557 8.55 14.52 -26.33
N THR A 558 9.69 14.89 -26.91
CA THR A 558 11.01 14.33 -26.58
C THR A 558 11.50 14.85 -25.24
N VAL A 559 11.92 13.94 -24.35
CA VAL A 559 12.60 14.31 -23.08
C VAL A 559 13.81 15.19 -23.42
N PRO A 560 13.98 16.35 -22.76
CA PRO A 560 15.08 17.26 -23.08
C PRO A 560 16.43 16.62 -22.78
N ALA A 561 17.41 16.89 -23.64
CA ALA A 561 18.80 16.61 -23.34
C ALA A 561 19.29 17.56 -22.25
N VAL A 562 20.01 17.03 -21.27
CA VAL A 562 20.61 17.75 -20.14
C VAL A 562 22.07 18.04 -20.48
N ALA A 563 22.48 19.30 -20.35
CA ALA A 563 23.88 19.69 -20.45
C ALA A 563 24.37 20.24 -19.10
N PHE A 564 25.55 19.80 -18.66
CA PHE A 564 26.21 20.41 -17.50
C PHE A 564 27.11 21.56 -17.97
N VAL A 565 26.91 22.75 -17.39
CA VAL A 565 27.64 23.97 -17.75
C VAL A 565 28.41 24.46 -16.54
N PHE A 566 29.73 24.51 -16.67
CA PHE A 566 30.69 24.87 -15.62
C PHE A 566 31.24 26.29 -15.87
N GLY A 567 31.04 27.20 -14.92
CA GLY A 567 31.07 28.65 -15.13
C GLY A 567 32.42 29.32 -14.94
N GLY A 568 33.34 28.72 -14.18
CA GLY A 568 34.77 29.07 -14.13
C GLY A 568 35.21 30.47 -13.66
N GLU A 569 34.33 31.45 -13.47
CA GLU A 569 34.65 32.77 -12.91
C GLU A 569 33.91 32.99 -11.59
N GLY A 570 34.68 33.27 -10.53
CA GLY A 570 34.21 33.24 -9.16
C GLY A 570 33.42 34.47 -8.77
N GLU A 571 32.11 34.29 -8.58
CA GLU A 571 31.43 35.02 -7.52
C GLU A 571 31.86 34.42 -6.18
N ARG A 572 32.38 35.29 -5.30
CA ARG A 572 33.06 35.02 -4.02
C ARG A 572 32.50 33.79 -3.26
N PHE A 573 33.28 32.71 -3.23
CA PHE A 573 32.97 31.41 -2.59
C PHE A 573 33.06 31.39 -1.05
N SER A 574 32.92 32.52 -0.35
CA SER A 574 32.84 32.44 1.12
C SER A 574 31.56 31.69 1.48
N ASP A 575 31.72 30.50 2.07
CA ASP A 575 30.67 29.56 2.50
C ASP A 575 29.85 28.85 1.38
N THR A 576 30.20 28.98 0.10
CA THR A 576 29.51 28.26 -0.99
C THR A 576 29.78 26.75 -0.95
N GLY A 577 28.72 25.95 -1.01
CA GLY A 577 28.74 24.49 -0.91
C GLY A 577 28.81 23.97 0.52
N ARG A 578 28.84 24.83 1.54
CA ARG A 578 29.02 24.40 2.93
C ARG A 578 27.84 23.60 3.44
N GLU A 579 26.62 24.06 3.18
CA GLU A 579 25.39 23.37 3.57
C GLU A 579 25.35 21.98 2.92
N LEU A 580 25.73 21.88 1.64
CA LEU A 580 25.84 20.62 0.91
C LEU A 580 26.95 19.72 1.44
N TYR A 581 28.11 20.28 1.79
CA TYR A 581 29.18 19.53 2.44
C TYR A 581 28.69 18.90 3.74
N GLU A 582 27.96 19.65 4.56
CA GLU A 582 27.44 19.21 5.85
C GLU A 582 26.25 18.22 5.74
N THR A 583 25.49 18.26 4.64
CA THR A 583 24.20 17.52 4.53
C THR A 583 24.08 16.53 3.37
N GLN A 584 25.05 16.46 2.44
CA GLN A 584 25.03 15.57 1.27
C GLN A 584 26.38 14.82 1.09
N PRO A 585 26.46 13.53 1.46
CA PRO A 585 27.68 12.74 1.39
C PRO A 585 28.31 12.67 0.00
N ALA A 586 27.51 12.58 -1.07
CA ALA A 586 28.06 12.54 -2.43
C ALA A 586 28.85 13.80 -2.80
N PHE A 587 28.41 14.96 -2.29
CA PHE A 587 29.10 16.22 -2.46
C PHE A 587 30.35 16.27 -1.57
N ARG A 588 30.22 15.90 -0.29
CA ARG A 588 31.34 15.83 0.68
C ARG A 588 32.49 14.96 0.16
N GLU A 589 32.19 13.73 -0.24
CA GLU A 589 33.18 12.78 -0.76
C GLU A 589 33.89 13.31 -2.00
N ALA A 590 33.18 14.02 -2.89
CA ALA A 590 33.77 14.59 -4.09
C ALA A 590 34.73 15.75 -3.75
N VAL A 591 34.36 16.62 -2.81
CA VAL A 591 35.24 17.70 -2.32
C VAL A 591 36.47 17.12 -1.61
N GLU A 592 36.30 16.12 -0.74
CA GLU A 592 37.39 15.44 -0.04
C GLU A 592 38.36 14.77 -1.02
N LYS A 593 37.85 14.09 -2.06
CA LYS A 593 38.68 13.52 -3.14
C LYS A 593 39.49 14.58 -3.88
N CYS A 594 38.94 15.77 -4.12
CA CYS A 594 39.70 16.87 -4.70
C CYS A 594 40.82 17.35 -3.77
N GLY A 595 40.53 17.43 -2.46
CA GLY A 595 41.53 17.77 -1.45
C GLY A 595 42.69 16.78 -1.41
N GLU A 596 42.40 15.47 -1.45
CA GLU A 596 43.44 14.44 -1.48
C GLU A 596 44.28 14.48 -2.77
N ALA A 597 43.67 14.74 -3.93
CA ALA A 597 44.39 14.87 -5.20
C ALA A 597 45.36 16.08 -5.24
N LEU A 598 45.11 17.10 -4.40
CA LEU A 598 45.95 18.29 -4.26
C LEU A 598 46.96 18.20 -3.10
N LYS A 599 47.06 17.05 -2.43
CA LYS A 599 48.01 16.83 -1.35
C LYS A 599 49.45 16.96 -1.88
N GLY A 600 50.24 17.84 -1.26
CA GLY A 600 51.60 18.17 -1.72
C GLY A 600 51.66 19.18 -2.87
N VAL A 601 50.51 19.64 -3.39
CA VAL A 601 50.40 20.77 -4.32
C VAL A 601 50.02 22.05 -3.58
N LEU A 602 49.05 21.97 -2.67
CA LEU A 602 48.66 23.06 -1.78
C LEU A 602 49.31 22.89 -0.40
N GLU A 603 49.71 24.01 0.22
CA GLU A 603 50.32 24.01 1.56
C GLU A 603 49.31 23.64 2.66
N LYS A 604 48.04 24.01 2.49
CA LYS A 604 46.94 23.75 3.42
C LYS A 604 45.90 22.84 2.76
N PRO A 605 45.24 21.95 3.52
CA PRO A 605 44.16 21.12 2.99
C PRO A 605 43.00 21.97 2.43
N LEU A 606 42.55 21.66 1.21
CA LEU A 606 41.50 22.44 0.52
C LEU A 606 40.21 22.57 1.34
N VAL A 607 39.80 21.52 2.06
CA VAL A 607 38.60 21.53 2.91
C VAL A 607 38.70 22.58 4.03
N GLN A 608 39.89 22.74 4.65
CA GLN A 608 40.11 23.74 5.69
C GLN A 608 40.06 25.17 5.15
N VAL A 609 40.39 25.34 3.86
CA VAL A 609 40.31 26.64 3.18
C VAL A 609 38.87 26.95 2.73
N LEU A 610 38.13 25.95 2.25
CA LEU A 610 36.74 26.10 1.83
C LEU A 610 35.77 26.35 3.00
N TYR A 611 35.89 25.55 4.08
CA TYR A 611 34.88 25.49 5.15
C TYR A 611 35.47 25.68 6.56
N GLY A 612 36.76 25.96 6.66
CA GLY A 612 37.47 26.16 7.93
C GLY A 612 37.87 27.61 8.18
N THR A 613 38.84 27.80 9.08
CA THR A 613 39.29 29.13 9.54
C THR A 613 40.25 29.83 8.56
N GLU A 614 40.71 29.13 7.52
CA GLU A 614 41.74 29.60 6.57
C GLU A 614 41.14 30.20 5.29
N SER A 615 39.86 30.62 5.32
CA SER A 615 39.12 31.12 4.15
C SER A 615 39.72 32.36 3.48
N ALA A 616 40.63 33.07 4.16
CA ALA A 616 41.42 34.15 3.58
C ALA A 616 42.27 33.69 2.38
N LEU A 617 42.72 32.43 2.37
CA LEU A 617 43.53 31.85 1.29
C LEU A 617 42.75 31.68 -0.02
N LEU A 618 41.40 31.70 -0.01
CA LEU A 618 40.59 31.66 -1.23
C LEU A 618 40.86 32.83 -2.20
N LYS A 619 41.48 33.91 -1.72
CA LYS A 619 41.91 35.05 -2.55
C LYS A 619 43.15 34.74 -3.39
N GLU A 620 43.91 33.72 -3.02
CA GLU A 620 45.07 33.28 -3.80
C GLU A 620 44.61 32.48 -5.01
N GLU A 621 45.23 32.71 -6.17
CA GLU A 621 44.81 32.14 -7.44
C GLU A 621 44.71 30.61 -7.41
N ALA A 622 45.71 29.95 -6.81
CA ALA A 622 45.76 28.49 -6.71
C ALA A 622 44.59 27.92 -5.89
N TYR A 623 44.32 28.47 -4.70
CA TYR A 623 43.22 28.04 -3.84
C TYR A 623 41.86 28.40 -4.41
N GLY A 624 41.72 29.60 -5.01
CA GLY A 624 40.47 30.01 -5.66
C GLY A 624 40.10 29.11 -6.84
N ARG A 625 41.05 28.78 -7.71
CA ARG A 625 40.83 27.86 -8.84
C ARG A 625 40.55 26.42 -8.36
N ALA A 626 41.27 25.95 -7.34
CA ALA A 626 41.00 24.64 -6.73
C ALA A 626 39.59 24.56 -6.12
N ALA A 627 39.15 25.63 -5.43
CA ALA A 627 37.82 25.73 -4.84
C ALA A 627 36.71 25.65 -5.90
N VAL A 628 36.81 26.43 -6.97
CA VAL A 628 35.85 26.41 -8.09
C VAL A 628 35.75 25.01 -8.68
N PHE A 629 36.90 24.40 -9.01
CA PHE A 629 36.94 23.06 -9.58
C PHE A 629 36.25 22.04 -8.66
N ALA A 630 36.62 22.03 -7.37
CA ALA A 630 36.11 21.06 -6.41
C ALA A 630 34.60 21.18 -6.21
N VAL A 631 34.07 22.40 -6.08
CA VAL A 631 32.63 22.63 -5.91
C VAL A 631 31.85 22.26 -7.17
N GLU A 632 32.29 22.73 -8.35
CA GLU A 632 31.62 22.45 -9.62
C GLU A 632 31.61 20.96 -9.95
N TRP A 633 32.75 20.27 -9.76
CA TRP A 633 32.83 18.84 -9.95
C TRP A 633 31.98 18.07 -8.94
N ALA A 634 31.99 18.49 -7.66
CA ALA A 634 31.14 17.87 -6.63
C ALA A 634 29.64 18.01 -6.93
N LEU A 635 29.19 19.15 -7.46
CA LEU A 635 27.82 19.31 -7.94
C LEU A 635 27.50 18.36 -9.10
N GLY A 636 28.40 18.23 -10.09
CA GLY A 636 28.24 17.30 -11.20
C GLY A 636 28.11 15.84 -10.72
N ARG A 637 28.97 15.43 -9.79
CA ARG A 637 28.93 14.11 -9.15
C ARG A 637 27.63 13.86 -8.40
N MET A 638 27.15 14.85 -7.66
CA MET A 638 25.89 14.78 -6.92
C MET A 638 24.68 14.62 -7.87
N TRP A 639 24.58 15.43 -8.92
CA TRP A 639 23.49 15.30 -9.91
C TRP A 639 23.45 13.91 -10.56
N ARG A 640 24.62 13.35 -10.89
CA ARG A 640 24.72 11.98 -11.42
C ARG A 640 24.34 10.92 -10.40
N ALA A 641 24.69 11.11 -9.14
CA ALA A 641 24.24 10.23 -8.07
C ALA A 641 22.71 10.22 -7.91
N TRP A 642 22.03 11.31 -8.30
CA TRP A 642 20.57 11.39 -8.35
C TRP A 642 19.97 10.89 -9.67
N GLY A 643 20.78 10.29 -10.54
CA GLY A 643 20.35 9.76 -11.84
C GLY A 643 20.32 10.79 -12.98
N VAL A 644 20.62 12.06 -12.72
CA VAL A 644 20.68 13.10 -13.77
C VAL A 644 22.02 13.00 -14.49
N VAL A 645 22.03 12.33 -15.65
CA VAL A 645 23.23 12.12 -16.46
C VAL A 645 23.27 13.13 -17.62
N PRO A 646 24.34 13.92 -17.77
CA PRO A 646 24.46 14.87 -18.87
C PRO A 646 24.72 14.16 -20.20
N GLN A 647 24.07 14.64 -21.27
CA GLN A 647 24.37 14.27 -22.66
C GLN A 647 25.45 15.17 -23.29
N ALA A 648 25.71 16.33 -22.68
CA ALA A 648 26.78 17.23 -23.07
C ALA A 648 27.37 17.92 -21.83
N VAL A 649 28.65 18.29 -21.92
CA VAL A 649 29.32 19.11 -20.90
C VAL A 649 29.95 20.32 -21.59
N GLN A 650 29.89 21.47 -20.94
CA GLN A 650 30.53 22.70 -21.40
C GLN A 650 31.19 23.37 -20.20
N GLY A 651 32.39 23.92 -20.41
CA GLY A 651 33.10 24.68 -19.41
C GLY A 651 33.58 26.00 -19.97
N GLN A 652 33.80 26.97 -19.08
CA GLN A 652 34.54 28.19 -19.36
C GLN A 652 35.61 28.35 -18.29
N GLY A 653 36.84 28.75 -18.65
CA GLY A 653 37.90 28.99 -17.66
C GLY A 653 38.25 27.74 -16.84
N VAL A 654 38.18 27.80 -15.51
CA VAL A 654 38.39 26.61 -14.65
C VAL A 654 37.39 25.50 -14.96
N GLY A 655 36.17 25.86 -15.37
CA GLY A 655 35.11 24.91 -15.71
C GLY A 655 35.44 24.04 -16.92
N GLU A 656 36.37 24.43 -17.80
CA GLU A 656 36.82 23.58 -18.92
C GLU A 656 37.52 22.32 -18.41
N TYR A 657 38.34 22.45 -17.36
CA TYR A 657 38.99 21.30 -16.74
C TYR A 657 37.98 20.42 -16.01
N VAL A 658 36.96 21.01 -15.37
CA VAL A 658 35.86 20.25 -14.76
C VAL A 658 35.10 19.48 -15.83
N ALA A 659 34.75 20.11 -16.95
CA ALA A 659 34.08 19.47 -18.08
C ALA A 659 34.92 18.33 -18.68
N ALA A 660 36.24 18.52 -18.80
CA ALA A 660 37.16 17.49 -19.29
C ALA A 660 37.23 16.27 -18.35
N VAL A 661 37.24 16.49 -17.03
CA VAL A 661 37.17 15.39 -16.06
C VAL A 661 35.79 14.73 -16.05
N GLU A 662 34.72 15.52 -16.14
CA GLU A 662 33.34 15.02 -16.12
C GLU A 662 32.98 14.17 -17.36
N SER A 663 33.59 14.50 -18.51
CA SER A 663 33.50 13.72 -19.74
C SER A 663 34.45 12.51 -19.79
N GLY A 664 35.39 12.41 -18.85
CA GLY A 664 36.39 11.34 -18.81
C GLY A 664 37.58 11.54 -19.76
N VAL A 665 37.72 12.73 -20.35
CA VAL A 665 38.91 13.10 -21.17
C VAL A 665 40.15 13.20 -20.30
N LEU A 666 40.01 13.72 -19.07
CA LEU A 666 41.09 13.81 -18.09
C LEU A 666 40.75 13.00 -16.83
N GLY A 667 41.78 12.47 -16.18
CA GLY A 667 41.66 11.97 -14.81
C GLY A 667 41.51 13.12 -13.81
N LEU A 668 40.91 12.85 -12.64
CA LEU A 668 40.68 13.86 -11.59
C LEU A 668 41.96 14.60 -11.18
N GLU A 669 43.04 13.86 -10.91
CA GLU A 669 44.32 14.41 -10.44
C GLU A 669 44.99 15.28 -11.50
N GLU A 670 44.96 14.86 -12.77
CA GLU A 670 45.47 15.65 -13.90
C GLU A 670 44.64 16.92 -14.10
N GLY A 671 43.31 16.82 -14.14
CA GLY A 671 42.42 17.95 -14.31
C GLY A 671 42.60 19.00 -13.22
N LEU A 672 42.68 18.59 -11.95
CA LEU A 672 42.92 19.48 -10.82
C LEU A 672 44.29 20.16 -10.89
N ARG A 673 45.37 19.42 -11.20
CA ARG A 673 46.71 20.01 -11.31
C ARG A 673 46.80 21.03 -12.44
N LEU A 674 46.16 20.75 -13.58
CA LEU A 674 46.07 21.71 -14.69
C LEU A 674 45.20 22.92 -14.32
N ALA A 675 44.11 22.70 -13.60
CA ALA A 675 43.26 23.76 -13.10
C ALA A 675 43.93 24.66 -12.07
N VAL A 676 44.94 24.20 -11.34
CA VAL A 676 45.70 24.99 -10.33
C VAL A 676 47.03 25.54 -10.90
N GLY A 677 47.55 24.95 -11.99
CA GLY A 677 48.85 25.27 -12.59
C GLY A 677 48.89 26.54 -13.46
N LYS A 678 50.08 27.17 -13.51
CA LYS A 678 50.41 28.34 -14.36
C LYS A 678 50.75 27.93 -15.81
N VAL A 679 49.80 27.38 -16.56
CA VAL A 679 49.98 27.15 -18.01
C VAL A 679 49.18 28.20 -18.79
N PRO A 680 49.73 28.83 -19.85
CA PRO A 680 49.02 29.86 -20.60
C PRO A 680 47.77 29.27 -21.27
N LEU A 681 46.63 29.93 -21.09
CA LEU A 681 45.37 29.62 -21.75
C LEU A 681 45.52 29.65 -23.29
N VAL A 682 45.08 28.59 -23.96
CA VAL A 682 44.65 28.69 -25.36
C VAL A 682 43.16 28.97 -25.34
N ARG A 683 42.78 30.23 -25.60
CA ARG A 683 41.38 30.60 -25.80
C ARG A 683 40.84 29.91 -27.05
N VAL A 684 39.79 29.10 -26.89
CA VAL A 684 38.91 28.70 -27.98
C VAL A 684 37.57 29.36 -27.73
N GLU A 685 37.16 30.27 -28.63
CA GLU A 685 35.85 30.90 -28.56
C GLU A 685 34.77 29.85 -28.83
N THR A 686 33.86 29.67 -27.87
CA THR A 686 32.63 28.89 -28.06
C THR A 686 31.42 29.82 -28.14
N ALA A 687 30.51 29.48 -29.03
CA ALA A 687 29.30 30.25 -29.32
C ALA A 687 28.38 30.31 -28.09
N ARG A 688 27.71 31.47 -27.94
CA ARG A 688 26.62 31.65 -26.98
C ARG A 688 25.42 30.81 -27.42
N ALA A 689 24.95 29.93 -26.54
CA ALA A 689 23.59 29.44 -26.59
C ALA A 689 22.70 30.48 -25.88
N ASP A 690 21.91 31.23 -26.64
CA ASP A 690 20.80 31.98 -26.07
C ASP A 690 19.63 31.01 -25.79
N GLY A 691 19.00 31.16 -24.62
CA GLY A 691 17.82 30.37 -24.25
C GLY A 691 18.02 29.22 -23.24
N SER A 692 19.16 29.12 -22.53
CA SER A 692 19.31 28.15 -21.43
C SER A 692 18.99 28.74 -20.04
N GLU A 693 18.14 28.07 -19.26
CA GLU A 693 18.03 28.31 -17.81
C GLU A 693 19.36 27.91 -17.15
N ARG A 694 20.17 28.90 -16.74
CA ARG A 694 21.41 28.66 -15.98
C ARG A 694 21.10 28.46 -14.50
N ILE A 695 21.46 27.29 -13.99
CA ILE A 695 21.25 26.93 -12.59
C ILE A 695 22.63 26.76 -11.95
N THR A 696 23.18 27.88 -11.47
CA THR A 696 24.42 27.95 -10.69
C THR A 696 24.11 27.84 -9.18
N LEU A 697 25.10 27.82 -8.30
CA LEU A 697 24.89 28.27 -6.91
C LEU A 697 24.99 29.80 -6.91
N HIS A 698 24.18 30.51 -6.11
CA HIS A 698 24.30 31.98 -5.98
C HIS A 698 24.70 32.33 -4.55
N PRO A 699 25.69 33.20 -4.33
CA PRO A 699 25.91 33.79 -3.03
C PRO A 699 24.63 34.48 -2.53
N GLY A 700 24.14 34.08 -1.36
CA GLY A 700 22.96 34.67 -0.70
C GLY A 700 21.61 33.95 -0.90
N GLU A 701 21.53 32.91 -1.74
CA GLU A 701 20.34 32.05 -1.85
C GLU A 701 20.59 30.68 -1.16
N ALA A 702 19.59 30.14 -0.47
CA ALA A 702 19.69 28.82 0.17
C ALA A 702 19.93 27.72 -0.87
N GLU A 703 21.00 26.93 -0.69
CA GLU A 703 21.54 26.01 -1.69
C GLU A 703 20.56 24.89 -2.02
N TRP A 704 20.02 24.25 -0.98
CA TRP A 704 19.02 23.20 -1.17
C TRP A 704 17.75 23.70 -1.85
N LYS A 705 17.27 24.89 -1.51
CA LYS A 705 16.05 25.46 -2.09
C LYS A 705 16.19 25.60 -3.61
N ARG A 706 17.33 26.10 -4.08
CA ARG A 706 17.61 26.24 -5.53
C ARG A 706 17.82 24.90 -6.22
N LEU A 707 18.57 23.98 -5.61
CA LEU A 707 18.80 22.64 -6.16
C LEU A 707 17.51 21.83 -6.30
N LEU A 708 16.65 21.86 -5.29
CA LEU A 708 15.39 21.13 -5.33
C LEU A 708 14.37 21.72 -6.30
N ARG A 709 14.39 23.05 -6.50
CA ARG A 709 13.61 23.69 -7.59
C ARG A 709 14.04 23.16 -8.95
N THR A 710 15.35 23.03 -9.15
CA THR A 710 15.94 22.51 -10.38
C THR A 710 15.58 21.06 -10.60
N LEU A 711 15.76 20.22 -9.58
CA LEU A 711 15.41 18.82 -9.62
C LEU A 711 13.91 18.63 -9.93
N GLY A 712 13.06 19.46 -9.29
CA GLY A 712 11.63 19.51 -9.57
C GLY A 712 11.30 19.90 -11.01
N ALA A 713 11.98 20.92 -11.56
CA ALA A 713 11.79 21.34 -12.94
C ALA A 713 12.23 20.27 -13.96
N LEU A 714 13.38 19.62 -13.72
CA LEU A 714 13.86 18.49 -14.55
C LEU A 714 12.87 17.33 -14.52
N TYR A 715 12.40 16.96 -13.32
CA TYR A 715 11.38 15.93 -13.15
C TYR A 715 10.09 16.26 -13.91
N VAL A 716 9.60 17.50 -13.81
CA VAL A 716 8.39 17.95 -14.53
C VAL A 716 8.59 17.93 -16.05
N LYS A 717 9.80 18.24 -16.54
CA LYS A 717 10.17 18.16 -17.96
C LYS A 717 10.41 16.73 -18.46
N GLY A 718 10.29 15.71 -17.59
CA GLY A 718 10.36 14.30 -17.98
C GLY A 718 11.72 13.63 -17.77
N VAL A 719 12.72 14.34 -17.24
CA VAL A 719 14.03 13.75 -16.91
C VAL A 719 13.85 12.71 -15.82
N GLU A 720 14.49 11.54 -15.99
CA GLU A 720 14.47 10.49 -14.98
C GLU A 720 15.33 10.88 -13.78
N VAL A 721 14.78 10.69 -12.59
CA VAL A 721 15.44 10.95 -11.30
C VAL A 721 15.42 9.65 -10.50
N ASP A 722 16.58 9.26 -9.99
CA ASP A 722 16.65 8.17 -9.03
C ASP A 722 16.33 8.70 -7.62
N TRP A 723 15.04 8.74 -7.31
CA TRP A 723 14.55 9.17 -6.00
C TRP A 723 15.01 8.29 -4.85
N ALA A 724 15.32 7.02 -5.11
CA ALA A 724 15.84 6.13 -4.07
C ALA A 724 17.30 6.50 -3.75
N ALA A 725 18.13 6.75 -4.78
CA ALA A 725 19.50 7.22 -4.59
C ALA A 725 19.57 8.64 -4.00
N PHE A 726 18.66 9.53 -4.40
CA PHE A 726 18.53 10.89 -3.85
C PHE A 726 18.34 10.88 -2.33
N ASP A 727 17.47 10.01 -1.82
CA ASP A 727 17.15 9.91 -0.40
C ASP A 727 17.98 8.85 0.37
N ALA A 728 18.78 8.03 -0.32
CA ALA A 728 19.61 6.97 0.29
C ALA A 728 20.53 7.44 1.43
N PRO A 729 21.12 8.66 1.40
CA PRO A 729 21.93 9.17 2.50
C PRO A 729 21.15 9.45 3.79
N TYR A 730 19.82 9.56 3.71
CA TYR A 730 18.97 9.96 4.81
C TYR A 730 18.20 8.77 5.38
N SER A 731 18.01 8.79 6.70
CA SER A 731 17.19 7.80 7.41
C SER A 731 15.70 8.02 7.13
N ARG A 732 15.21 7.49 6.00
CA ARG A 732 13.81 7.58 5.56
C ARG A 732 12.99 6.35 5.91
N ARG A 733 11.71 6.55 6.22
CA ARG A 733 10.70 5.49 6.39
C ARG A 733 9.64 5.60 5.30
N ARG A 734 9.17 4.44 4.81
CA ARG A 734 7.95 4.41 4.00
C ARG A 734 6.75 4.67 4.90
N VAL A 735 5.86 5.57 4.49
CA VAL A 735 4.65 5.92 5.23
C VAL A 735 3.41 5.72 4.36
N THR A 736 2.23 5.64 4.99
CA THR A 736 0.97 5.61 4.23
C THR A 736 0.62 7.02 3.79
N LEU A 737 0.45 7.23 2.49
CA LEU A 737 0.10 8.51 1.88
C LEU A 737 -1.24 8.42 1.13
N PRO A 738 -1.88 9.57 0.82
CA PRO A 738 -3.05 9.61 -0.05
C PRO A 738 -2.82 8.88 -1.38
N THR A 739 -3.89 8.29 -1.89
CA THR A 739 -3.90 7.54 -3.15
C THR A 739 -4.33 8.40 -4.33
N TYR A 740 -4.17 7.85 -5.53
CA TYR A 740 -4.55 8.48 -6.80
C TYR A 740 -6.03 8.92 -6.81
N PRO A 741 -6.36 10.14 -7.26
CA PRO A 741 -7.73 10.63 -7.35
C PRO A 741 -8.37 10.20 -8.69
N PHE A 742 -8.92 8.99 -8.74
CA PHE A 742 -9.62 8.47 -9.92
C PHE A 742 -10.72 9.43 -10.41
N GLN A 743 -10.76 9.66 -11.73
CA GLN A 743 -11.77 10.47 -12.41
C GLN A 743 -12.90 9.57 -12.88
N ARG A 744 -13.75 9.15 -11.93
CA ARG A 744 -14.76 8.14 -12.22
C ARG A 744 -15.90 8.68 -13.09
N GLU A 745 -16.17 7.97 -14.17
CA GLU A 745 -17.32 8.18 -15.06
C GLU A 745 -18.31 7.04 -14.92
N ARG A 746 -19.54 7.25 -15.39
CA ARG A 746 -20.62 6.28 -15.27
C ARG A 746 -20.58 5.22 -16.38
N TYR A 747 -20.61 3.95 -16.00
CA TYR A 747 -20.65 2.77 -16.87
C TYR A 747 -21.68 1.75 -16.35
N TRP A 748 -22.72 1.47 -17.15
CA TRP A 748 -23.74 0.49 -16.79
C TRP A 748 -24.36 -0.12 -18.05
N LEU A 749 -24.90 -1.34 -17.95
CA LEU A 749 -25.64 -1.96 -19.04
C LEU A 749 -26.80 -1.04 -19.45
N SER A 750 -26.81 -0.62 -20.71
CA SER A 750 -27.96 0.04 -21.32
C SER A 750 -29.13 -0.93 -21.32
N ARG A 751 -30.17 -0.64 -20.51
CA ARG A 751 -31.45 -1.36 -20.60
C ARG A 751 -31.98 -1.15 -22.01
N GLY A 752 -32.28 -2.22 -22.75
CA GLY A 752 -32.81 -2.15 -24.12
C GLY A 752 -34.23 -1.57 -24.20
N ARG A 753 -34.42 -0.31 -23.78
CA ARG A 753 -35.58 0.52 -24.14
C ARG A 753 -35.08 1.83 -24.74
N GLU A 754 -35.71 2.17 -25.86
CA GLU A 754 -35.44 3.27 -26.79
C GLU A 754 -34.22 3.08 -27.70
N ARG A 755 -34.30 2.08 -28.60
CA ARG A 755 -33.96 2.40 -30.00
C ARG A 755 -35.09 3.27 -30.53
N ASP A 756 -34.84 4.56 -30.63
CA ASP A 756 -35.68 5.51 -31.36
C ASP A 756 -35.92 4.97 -32.79
N PRO A 757 -37.18 4.81 -33.24
CA PRO A 757 -37.49 4.39 -34.61
C PRO A 757 -37.03 5.39 -35.69
N ALA A 758 -36.54 6.58 -35.32
CA ALA A 758 -36.27 7.67 -36.27
C ALA A 758 -34.95 7.58 -37.06
N HIS A 759 -34.13 6.53 -36.90
CA HIS A 759 -32.95 6.32 -37.75
C HIS A 759 -32.95 4.93 -38.39
N ARG A 760 -33.67 4.82 -39.50
CA ARG A 760 -33.43 3.85 -40.58
C ARG A 760 -33.23 4.57 -41.89
#